data_AF-A0A2T3GNS8-F1
#
_entry.id   AF-A0A2T3GNS8-F1
#
_cell.length_a   1.000
_cell.length_b   1.000
_cell.length_c   1.000
_cell.angle_alpha   90.00
_cell.angle_beta   90.00
_cell.angle_gamma   90.00
#
_symmetry.space_group_name_H-M   'P 1'
#
loop_
_entity.id
_entity.type
_entity.pdbx_description
1 polymer ?
#
loop_
_entity_poly.entity_id
_entity_poly.type
_entity_poly.pdbx_seq_one_letter_code
_entity_poly.pdbx_strand_id
1 'polypeptide(L)'
;MFLDDECTTERLRARSLLSSFSIVMITLAALAVMMLSLITTARAEIADQPGQSGQQLAGLIRPNDVNSGSLLFPSKEPGYYVEAPRLKTDVEIDVTGPVSRVKVTQRFQNPSKGWVEGTYVFPLPDNSAVDTLRMQIGDRFIEGQIKPREEARQIYEDAKAQGRKTALLEQQRPNIFTNQVANIGPGETVVVQIEYQQTVHQSAGQFSLRFPMVVAPRYNPQPIVQSVEFHNGTGFAVQDPVPNREKIEAPVLDPRENAKINPVSLTINLRAGFPLGEVKSSFHEINLTENGEQSRTISLKGDTVPADRDFELTWEAALGKTPSAGLFREVKDGKTYLLAFVTPPSTPDATTQQPKREVVFVIDNSGSMSGPSIEQARASLALAISKLQSDDRFNVIRFDDTMTDYFHGLVAATPNNREKAIAYVNGLDAAGGTEMLPALSDALRNQGPIASGALRQVVFLTDGAIGNEQQLFQEISQNRADARVFTVGIGSAPNTYFMTKAAEVGRGTYTAIGSQDQVAERMGELFAKLENPAMTDIAARFDNAKADDITPNPMPDLYTGEPVVLTAELSDAQPNGKLQISGKTGAQPWRVEMDIAGAAEGKGISQLWARRKIDDIEARAYEIQDQGALDKQVEAVALAHHLVSRVTSLVAVDVTPSRPADQSLGSAKLPQNLPAGWDFGKVFGEGEAPVTAPSGERKASVEPIGAADEQAEADQADVNGAMLPKYGSAKRQAALASQIAAAPTPATAGMIARQATSSVNLPQTATPAERNIMIGLALLLLAAIITVLMMLRRRVFGR
;
A
#
# COMPACT_ATOMS: atom_id res chain seq x y z
N MET A 1 52.53 52.53 -62.94
CA MET A 1 51.06 52.59 -62.98
C MET A 1 50.54 51.29 -63.59
N PHE A 2 50.81 50.19 -62.89
CA PHE A 2 50.49 48.79 -63.18
C PHE A 2 50.91 48.10 -61.89
N LEU A 3 49.98 47.89 -60.96
CA LEU A 3 50.09 47.06 -59.73
C LEU A 3 48.87 47.27 -58.80
N ASP A 4 48.00 48.24 -59.06
CA ASP A 4 46.81 48.50 -58.22
C ASP A 4 45.52 47.79 -58.68
N ASP A 5 45.49 47.18 -59.87
CA ASP A 5 44.29 46.47 -60.40
C ASP A 5 44.26 44.96 -60.10
N GLU A 6 45.39 44.34 -59.72
CA GLU A 6 45.42 42.92 -59.31
C GLU A 6 45.01 42.71 -57.85
N CYS A 7 45.20 43.71 -56.98
CA CYS A 7 44.93 43.59 -55.54
C CYS A 7 43.43 43.72 -55.19
N THR A 8 42.65 44.41 -56.03
CA THR A 8 41.20 44.61 -55.86
C THR A 8 40.38 43.44 -56.42
N THR A 9 40.84 42.81 -57.50
CA THR A 9 40.19 41.65 -58.12
C THR A 9 40.38 40.35 -57.32
N GLU A 10 41.52 40.15 -56.66
CA GLU A 10 41.72 39.00 -55.76
C GLU A 10 40.87 39.09 -54.49
N ARG A 11 40.70 40.28 -53.90
CA ARG A 11 39.89 40.48 -52.68
C ARG A 11 38.38 40.27 -52.93
N LEU A 12 37.89 40.58 -54.12
CA LEU A 12 36.51 40.32 -54.53
C LEU A 12 36.24 38.84 -54.82
N ARG A 13 37.20 38.12 -55.43
CA ARG A 13 37.12 36.66 -55.62
C ARG A 13 37.21 35.89 -54.30
N ALA A 14 38.06 36.32 -53.38
CA ALA A 14 38.15 35.70 -52.05
C ALA A 14 36.84 35.86 -51.25
N ARG A 15 36.19 37.03 -51.33
CA ARG A 15 34.90 37.26 -50.66
C ARG A 15 33.73 36.50 -51.29
N SER A 16 33.71 36.31 -52.62
CA SER A 16 32.64 35.51 -53.26
C SER A 16 32.81 34.01 -53.04
N LEU A 17 34.05 33.52 -52.92
CA LEU A 17 34.34 32.14 -52.54
C LEU A 17 33.96 31.88 -51.08
N LEU A 18 34.22 32.81 -50.17
CA LEU A 18 33.84 32.71 -48.75
C LEU A 18 32.31 32.73 -48.54
N SER A 19 31.56 33.56 -49.29
CA SER A 19 30.09 33.56 -49.20
C SER A 19 29.48 32.29 -49.80
N SER A 20 30.00 31.83 -50.94
CA SER A 20 29.54 30.60 -51.59
C SER A 20 29.82 29.37 -50.73
N PHE A 21 30.97 29.32 -50.06
CA PHE A 21 31.34 28.21 -49.18
C PHE A 21 30.52 28.20 -47.88
N SER A 22 30.19 29.38 -47.34
CA SER A 22 29.31 29.50 -46.17
C SER A 22 27.88 29.04 -46.49
N ILE A 23 27.38 29.35 -47.69
CA ILE A 23 26.06 28.90 -48.14
C ILE A 23 26.03 27.38 -48.31
N VAL A 24 27.07 26.77 -48.91
CA VAL A 24 27.18 25.31 -49.06
C VAL A 24 27.26 24.60 -47.71
N MET A 25 27.93 25.18 -46.71
CA MET A 25 28.00 24.60 -45.38
C MET A 25 26.69 24.74 -44.58
N ILE A 26 25.96 25.84 -44.75
CA ILE A 26 24.63 26.02 -44.14
C ILE A 26 23.63 25.06 -44.78
N THR A 27 23.69 24.84 -46.09
CA THR A 27 22.80 23.86 -46.76
C THR A 27 23.15 22.43 -46.37
N LEU A 28 24.42 22.07 -46.21
CA LEU A 28 24.84 20.75 -45.70
C LEU A 28 24.42 20.51 -44.24
N ALA A 29 24.53 21.53 -43.38
CA ALA A 29 24.06 21.46 -42.00
C ALA A 29 22.53 21.34 -41.93
N ALA A 30 21.80 22.09 -42.77
CA ALA A 30 20.35 21.97 -42.89
C ALA A 30 19.93 20.58 -43.42
N LEU A 31 20.67 20.01 -44.38
CA LEU A 31 20.41 18.66 -44.91
C LEU A 31 20.70 17.59 -43.86
N ALA A 32 21.73 17.77 -43.03
CA ALA A 32 22.04 16.87 -41.92
C ALA A 32 20.98 16.93 -40.82
N VAL A 33 20.47 18.12 -40.48
CA VAL A 33 19.35 18.30 -39.54
C VAL A 33 18.04 17.75 -40.12
N MET A 34 17.81 17.91 -41.43
CA MET A 34 16.64 17.36 -42.14
C MET A 34 16.72 15.83 -42.21
N MET A 35 17.88 15.24 -42.46
CA MET A 35 18.11 13.78 -42.38
C MET A 35 17.94 13.26 -40.95
N LEU A 36 18.42 13.99 -39.94
CA LEU A 36 18.20 13.63 -38.53
C LEU A 36 16.70 13.71 -38.15
N SER A 37 15.97 14.67 -38.74
CA SER A 37 14.51 14.84 -38.54
C SER A 37 13.68 13.82 -39.33
N LEU A 38 14.17 13.34 -40.48
CA LEU A 38 13.56 12.26 -41.27
C LEU A 38 13.76 10.89 -40.62
N ILE A 39 14.83 10.70 -39.85
CA ILE A 39 15.07 9.48 -39.05
C ILE A 39 14.20 9.47 -37.77
N THR A 40 13.71 10.63 -37.31
CA THR A 40 12.78 10.73 -36.16
C THR A 40 11.30 10.84 -36.53
N THR A 41 10.93 10.87 -37.82
CA THR A 41 9.53 11.03 -38.28
C THR A 41 9.00 9.88 -39.15
N ALA A 42 9.57 8.68 -39.03
CA ALA A 42 8.94 7.46 -39.55
C ALA A 42 8.05 6.80 -38.47
N ARG A 43 6.92 7.46 -38.15
CA ARG A 43 5.64 6.86 -37.70
C ARG A 43 4.71 7.99 -37.22
N ALA A 44 3.73 8.36 -38.04
CA ALA A 44 2.35 8.65 -37.65
C ALA A 44 1.59 9.27 -38.84
N GLU A 45 0.79 8.47 -39.53
CA GLU A 45 -0.44 8.94 -40.15
C GLU A 45 -1.55 8.03 -39.60
N ILE A 46 -2.44 8.62 -38.80
CA ILE A 46 -3.58 7.96 -38.16
C ILE A 46 -4.82 8.29 -39.00
N ALA A 47 -5.56 7.27 -39.41
CA ALA A 47 -6.95 7.39 -39.83
C ALA A 47 -7.85 6.67 -38.81
N ASP A 48 -8.62 7.49 -38.10
CA ASP A 48 -9.96 7.34 -37.51
C ASP A 48 -10.38 6.13 -36.63
N GLN A 49 -10.71 6.49 -35.38
CA GLN A 49 -11.64 5.92 -34.36
C GLN A 49 -11.42 4.51 -33.76
N PRO A 50 -12.00 4.22 -32.57
CA PRO A 50 -12.12 4.99 -31.33
C PRO A 50 -11.54 4.22 -30.13
N GLY A 51 -11.11 4.95 -29.09
CA GLY A 51 -11.02 4.46 -27.71
C GLY A 51 -9.99 3.36 -27.41
N GLN A 52 -8.93 3.73 -26.69
CA GLN A 52 -8.54 3.01 -25.47
C GLN A 52 -7.53 3.81 -24.66
N SER A 53 -8.07 4.50 -23.66
CA SER A 53 -7.47 4.76 -22.37
C SER A 53 -6.83 3.49 -21.82
N GLY A 54 -5.65 3.62 -21.21
CA GLY A 54 -4.87 2.50 -20.71
C GLY A 54 -5.50 1.76 -19.51
N GLN A 55 -5.20 0.46 -19.45
CA GLN A 55 -5.22 -0.45 -18.28
C GLN A 55 -4.64 -1.80 -18.77
N GLN A 56 -3.95 -2.68 -18.04
CA GLN A 56 -3.23 -2.71 -16.76
C GLN A 56 -2.57 -4.13 -16.71
N LEU A 57 -1.32 -4.27 -16.25
CA LEU A 57 -0.52 -5.52 -16.26
C LEU A 57 -0.84 -6.45 -15.07
N ALA A 58 -1.02 -7.76 -15.26
CA ALA A 58 -1.38 -8.73 -14.20
C ALA A 58 -0.29 -9.79 -13.94
N GLY A 59 -0.21 -10.32 -12.70
CA GLY A 59 0.65 -11.44 -12.29
C GLY A 59 2.03 -11.09 -11.71
N LEU A 60 2.53 -9.91 -12.04
CA LEU A 60 3.68 -9.30 -11.38
C LEU A 60 3.18 -8.27 -10.37
N ILE A 61 3.68 -8.35 -9.15
CA ILE A 61 3.26 -7.46 -8.05
C ILE A 61 4.38 -6.44 -7.83
N ARG A 62 4.01 -5.16 -7.67
CA ARG A 62 4.92 -4.16 -7.09
C ARG A 62 4.69 -4.12 -5.59
N PRO A 63 5.68 -3.77 -4.76
CA PRO A 63 5.50 -3.70 -3.31
C PRO A 63 4.28 -2.87 -2.85
N ASN A 64 3.93 -1.80 -3.59
CA ASN A 64 2.77 -0.96 -3.26
C ASN A 64 1.41 -1.57 -3.62
N ASP A 65 1.38 -2.67 -4.39
CA ASP A 65 0.14 -3.35 -4.78
C ASP A 65 -0.23 -4.47 -3.77
N VAL A 66 0.53 -4.63 -2.68
CA VAL A 66 0.37 -5.67 -1.66
C VAL A 66 -0.58 -5.22 -0.54
N ASN A 67 -1.64 -6.00 -0.29
CA ASN A 67 -2.68 -5.69 0.70
C ASN A 67 -2.66 -6.58 1.97
N SER A 68 -1.76 -7.57 2.05
CA SER A 68 -1.47 -8.30 3.30
C SER A 68 -0.01 -8.74 3.35
N GLY A 69 0.44 -9.34 4.45
CA GLY A 69 1.83 -9.76 4.60
C GLY A 69 2.30 -10.82 3.59
N SER A 70 3.05 -10.44 2.56
CA SER A 70 3.48 -11.28 1.43
C SER A 70 4.99 -11.33 1.24
N LEU A 71 5.58 -12.51 1.09
CA LEU A 71 7.01 -12.67 0.74
C LEU A 71 7.20 -12.61 -0.78
N LEU A 72 7.97 -11.67 -1.29
CA LEU A 72 8.16 -11.39 -2.70
C LEU A 72 9.57 -11.79 -3.17
N PHE A 73 9.68 -12.63 -4.20
CA PHE A 73 10.96 -12.93 -4.85
C PHE A 73 11.17 -12.03 -6.07
N PRO A 74 12.40 -11.57 -6.32
CA PRO A 74 12.70 -10.73 -7.47
C PRO A 74 12.37 -11.46 -8.78
N SER A 75 11.73 -10.79 -9.74
CA SER A 75 11.49 -11.36 -11.06
C SER A 75 12.67 -11.08 -12.03
N LYS A 76 12.57 -11.55 -13.27
CA LYS A 76 13.54 -11.19 -14.33
C LYS A 76 13.37 -9.76 -14.84
N GLU A 77 12.24 -9.12 -14.53
CA GLU A 77 11.94 -7.75 -14.91
C GLU A 77 12.19 -6.81 -13.72
N PRO A 78 13.03 -5.76 -13.90
CA PRO A 78 13.32 -4.82 -12.83
C PRO A 78 12.05 -4.14 -12.28
N GLY A 79 11.90 -4.12 -10.95
CA GLY A 79 10.77 -3.47 -10.28
C GLY A 79 9.53 -4.35 -10.07
N TYR A 80 9.56 -5.60 -10.53
CA TYR A 80 8.45 -6.54 -10.45
C TYR A 80 8.83 -7.82 -9.70
N TYR A 81 7.88 -8.41 -8.97
CA TYR A 81 8.12 -9.55 -8.07
C TYR A 81 7.08 -10.67 -8.20
N VAL A 82 7.41 -11.85 -7.66
CA VAL A 82 6.53 -13.01 -7.54
C VAL A 82 6.36 -13.42 -6.06
N GLU A 83 5.12 -13.59 -5.61
CA GLU A 83 4.81 -13.90 -4.20
C GLU A 83 5.02 -15.36 -3.83
N ALA A 84 5.56 -15.63 -2.64
CA ALA A 84 5.83 -16.94 -2.08
C ALA A 84 4.65 -17.71 -1.50
N PRO A 85 4.65 -19.06 -1.58
CA PRO A 85 3.66 -19.88 -0.94
C PRO A 85 3.78 -19.70 0.57
N ARG A 86 2.72 -19.14 1.15
CA ARG A 86 2.60 -18.97 2.59
C ARG A 86 2.10 -20.28 3.19
N LEU A 87 2.94 -20.93 3.99
CA LEU A 87 2.62 -22.25 4.55
C LEU A 87 1.66 -22.17 5.73
N LYS A 88 1.77 -21.11 6.56
CA LYS A 88 0.93 -20.90 7.73
C LYS A 88 1.06 -19.47 8.24
N THR A 89 -0.03 -18.92 8.75
CA THR A 89 -0.05 -17.67 9.51
C THR A 89 -0.63 -17.95 10.90
N ASP A 90 0.10 -17.59 11.96
CA ASP A 90 -0.40 -17.59 13.33
C ASP A 90 -0.46 -16.15 13.83
N VAL A 91 -1.62 -15.74 14.36
CA VAL A 91 -1.87 -14.38 14.82
C VAL A 91 -2.33 -14.40 16.27
N GLU A 92 -1.65 -13.64 17.11
CA GLU A 92 -2.07 -13.37 18.48
C GLU A 92 -2.28 -11.88 18.66
N ILE A 93 -3.43 -11.50 19.19
CA ILE A 93 -3.79 -10.11 19.44
C ILE A 93 -4.18 -9.94 20.91
N ASP A 94 -3.45 -9.09 21.63
CA ASP A 94 -3.81 -8.67 22.98
C ASP A 94 -4.39 -7.26 22.93
N VAL A 95 -5.69 -7.13 23.22
CA VAL A 95 -6.36 -5.84 23.35
C VAL A 95 -6.45 -5.46 24.82
N THR A 96 -5.93 -4.29 25.19
CA THR A 96 -6.01 -3.72 26.54
C THR A 96 -6.49 -2.28 26.45
N GLY A 97 -7.75 -2.06 26.84
CA GLY A 97 -8.42 -0.77 26.64
C GLY A 97 -8.46 -0.42 25.14
N PRO A 98 -8.01 0.78 24.74
CA PRO A 98 -7.98 1.21 23.34
C PRO A 98 -6.68 0.80 22.60
N VAL A 99 -5.84 -0.07 23.17
CA VAL A 99 -4.58 -0.51 22.58
C VAL A 99 -4.67 -1.97 22.15
N SER A 100 -4.14 -2.28 20.97
CA SER A 100 -3.99 -3.64 20.46
C SER A 100 -2.50 -3.92 20.18
N ARG A 101 -1.94 -4.93 20.84
CA ARG A 101 -0.63 -5.52 20.51
C ARG A 101 -0.86 -6.74 19.64
N VAL A 102 -0.29 -6.74 18.44
CA VAL A 102 -0.41 -7.82 17.48
C VAL A 102 0.94 -8.50 17.31
N LYS A 103 0.94 -9.83 17.38
CA LYS A 103 2.06 -10.69 17.02
C LYS A 103 1.63 -11.55 15.83
N VAL A 104 2.34 -11.40 14.71
CA VAL A 104 2.10 -12.16 13.48
C VAL A 104 3.32 -13.05 13.25
N THR A 105 3.10 -14.37 13.21
CA THR A 105 4.12 -15.36 12.88
C THR A 105 3.75 -16.05 11.58
N GLN A 106 4.56 -15.85 10.55
CA GLN A 106 4.34 -16.43 9.24
C GLN A 106 5.47 -17.35 8.82
N ARG A 107 5.10 -18.43 8.14
CA ARG A 107 6.03 -19.44 7.64
C ARG A 107 6.00 -19.45 6.13
N PHE A 108 7.16 -19.33 5.53
CA PHE A 108 7.38 -19.36 4.10
C PHE A 108 8.35 -20.49 3.78
N GLN A 109 8.18 -21.14 2.63
CA GLN A 109 9.18 -22.07 2.12
C GLN A 109 9.80 -21.51 0.85
N ASN A 110 11.11 -21.73 0.67
CA ASN A 110 11.75 -21.59 -0.63
C ASN A 110 11.60 -22.90 -1.41
N PRO A 111 10.71 -22.99 -2.41
CA PRO A 111 10.56 -24.22 -3.20
C PRO A 111 11.52 -24.28 -4.39
N SER A 112 12.40 -23.28 -4.55
CA SER A 112 13.42 -23.31 -5.60
C SER A 112 14.54 -24.28 -5.24
N LYS A 113 15.31 -24.68 -6.26
CA LYS A 113 16.51 -25.50 -6.10
C LYS A 113 17.77 -24.68 -5.79
N GLY A 114 17.65 -23.36 -5.67
CA GLY A 114 18.77 -22.43 -5.45
C GLY A 114 18.62 -21.62 -4.16
N TRP A 115 19.69 -20.91 -3.80
CA TRP A 115 19.65 -19.92 -2.74
C TRP A 115 18.97 -18.66 -3.23
N VAL A 116 18.05 -18.13 -2.44
CA VAL A 116 17.23 -16.98 -2.83
C VAL A 116 17.25 -15.91 -1.74
N GLU A 117 16.96 -14.69 -2.15
CA GLU A 117 16.62 -13.57 -1.29
C GLU A 117 15.16 -13.22 -1.56
N GLY A 118 14.39 -13.04 -0.48
CA GLY A 118 12.99 -12.69 -0.55
C GLY A 118 12.71 -11.40 0.22
N THR A 119 11.80 -10.58 -0.30
CA THR A 119 11.35 -9.33 0.31
C THR A 119 9.94 -9.50 0.82
N TYR A 120 9.77 -9.62 2.13
CA TYR A 120 8.47 -9.70 2.76
C TYR A 120 7.85 -8.31 2.92
N VAL A 121 6.80 -8.00 2.17
CA VAL A 121 6.05 -6.76 2.26
C VAL A 121 4.83 -6.98 3.13
N PHE A 122 4.59 -6.13 4.11
CA PHE A 122 3.37 -6.19 4.91
C PHE A 122 2.81 -4.78 5.13
N PRO A 123 1.55 -4.55 4.71
CA PRO A 123 0.86 -3.32 5.05
C PRO A 123 0.38 -3.39 6.49
N LEU A 124 0.50 -2.29 7.21
CA LEU A 124 -0.04 -2.11 8.55
C LEU A 124 -0.95 -0.88 8.57
N PRO A 125 -1.92 -0.81 9.49
CA PRO A 125 -2.64 0.44 9.76
C PRO A 125 -1.68 1.59 10.06
N ASP A 126 -1.99 2.79 9.59
CA ASP A 126 -1.07 3.93 9.54
C ASP A 126 -0.57 4.38 10.93
N ASN A 127 -1.34 4.09 11.97
CA ASN A 127 -1.04 4.32 13.39
C ASN A 127 -0.24 3.19 14.05
N SER A 128 0.30 2.24 13.28
CA SER A 128 1.02 1.10 13.83
C SER A 128 2.46 1.44 14.21
N ALA A 129 2.85 1.02 15.40
CA ALA A 129 4.20 1.10 15.92
C ALA A 129 4.87 -0.28 15.81
N VAL A 130 5.80 -0.48 14.87
CA VAL A 130 6.52 -1.74 14.72
C VAL A 130 7.78 -1.70 15.57
N ASP A 131 7.90 -2.66 16.51
CA ASP A 131 9.03 -2.69 17.42
C ASP A 131 9.81 -4.01 17.46
N THR A 132 9.26 -5.11 16.96
CA THR A 132 9.94 -6.41 17.06
C THR A 132 9.97 -7.11 15.72
N LEU A 133 11.15 -7.60 15.37
CA LEU A 133 11.37 -8.56 14.29
C LEU A 133 12.08 -9.77 14.90
N ARG A 134 11.55 -10.97 14.65
CA ARG A 134 12.22 -12.23 14.95
C ARG A 134 12.25 -13.10 13.71
N MET A 135 13.41 -13.69 13.44
CA MET A 135 13.60 -14.66 12.37
C MET A 135 14.03 -15.99 12.97
N GLN A 136 13.36 -17.09 12.59
CA GLN A 136 13.79 -18.43 13.00
C GLN A 136 14.88 -18.95 12.04
N ILE A 137 15.97 -19.45 12.60
CA ILE A 137 17.03 -20.16 11.88
C ILE A 137 17.28 -21.50 12.55
N GLY A 138 16.93 -22.60 11.88
CA GLY A 138 16.89 -23.92 12.52
C GLY A 138 15.90 -23.91 13.68
N ASP A 139 16.38 -24.21 14.89
CA ASP A 139 15.54 -24.29 16.10
C ASP A 139 15.56 -23.01 16.97
N ARG A 140 16.28 -21.95 16.57
CA ARG A 140 16.42 -20.72 17.36
C ARG A 140 15.80 -19.51 16.66
N PHE A 141 15.27 -18.59 17.46
CA PHE A 141 14.89 -17.26 17.00
C PHE A 141 16.04 -16.28 17.19
N ILE A 142 16.28 -15.48 16.17
CA ILE A 142 17.16 -14.31 16.22
C ILE A 142 16.26 -13.08 16.26
N GLU A 143 16.42 -12.28 17.31
CA GLU A 143 15.74 -11.00 17.45
C GLU A 143 16.54 -9.91 16.73
N GLY A 144 15.85 -9.09 15.95
CA GLY A 144 16.44 -7.96 15.26
C GLY A 144 16.80 -6.85 16.24
N GLN A 145 17.95 -6.22 16.01
CA GLN A 145 18.38 -5.05 16.77
C GLN A 145 17.98 -3.79 16.03
N ILE A 146 17.34 -2.84 16.72
CA ILE A 146 17.06 -1.54 16.13
C ILE A 146 18.36 -0.76 15.95
N LYS A 147 18.56 -0.21 14.76
CA LYS A 147 19.74 0.57 14.40
C LYS A 147 19.34 1.78 13.54
N PRO A 148 20.19 2.82 13.47
CA PRO A 148 20.11 3.80 12.41
C PRO A 148 20.02 3.10 11.06
N ARG A 149 19.16 3.59 10.17
CA ARG A 149 18.79 2.87 8.95
C ARG A 149 19.98 2.49 8.09
N GLU A 150 20.93 3.39 7.92
CA GLU A 150 22.12 3.14 7.10
C GLU A 150 23.08 2.14 7.76
N GLU A 151 23.21 2.18 9.08
CA GLU A 151 23.99 1.16 9.83
C GLU A 151 23.34 -0.23 9.68
N ALA A 152 22.01 -0.32 9.79
CA ALA A 152 21.27 -1.57 9.63
C ALA A 152 21.47 -2.18 8.23
N ARG A 153 21.44 -1.35 7.18
CA ARG A 153 21.70 -1.76 5.79
C ARG A 153 23.11 -2.27 5.59
N GLN A 154 24.10 -1.56 6.14
CA GLN A 154 25.49 -1.99 6.05
C GLN A 154 25.68 -3.36 6.73
N ILE A 155 25.14 -3.53 7.93
CA ILE A 155 25.14 -4.82 8.65
C ILE A 155 24.48 -5.92 7.81
N TYR A 156 23.35 -5.63 7.16
CA TYR A 156 22.64 -6.57 6.30
C TYR A 156 23.48 -6.99 5.09
N GLU A 157 24.01 -6.04 4.32
CA GLU A 157 24.81 -6.32 3.13
C GLU A 157 26.10 -7.07 3.47
N ASP A 158 26.77 -6.72 4.56
CA ASP A 158 27.95 -7.42 5.04
C ASP A 158 27.63 -8.88 5.41
N ALA A 159 26.54 -9.10 6.15
CA ALA A 159 26.09 -10.44 6.51
C ALA A 159 25.68 -11.27 5.29
N LYS A 160 24.96 -10.66 4.34
CA LYS A 160 24.56 -11.26 3.07
C LYS A 160 25.76 -11.70 2.24
N ALA A 161 26.77 -10.83 2.09
CA ALA A 161 28.01 -11.11 1.38
C ALA A 161 28.80 -12.26 2.05
N GLN A 162 28.81 -12.32 3.38
CA GLN A 162 29.45 -13.37 4.16
C GLN A 162 28.68 -14.71 4.17
N GLY A 163 27.55 -14.80 3.46
CA GLY A 163 26.73 -16.02 3.42
C GLY A 163 25.97 -16.32 4.72
N ARG A 164 25.90 -15.35 5.65
CA ARG A 164 25.10 -15.43 6.88
C ARG A 164 23.65 -15.15 6.55
N LYS A 165 22.74 -15.88 7.18
CA LYS A 165 21.31 -15.53 7.14
C LYS A 165 21.12 -14.20 7.85
N THR A 166 20.40 -13.31 7.20
CA THR A 166 20.15 -11.98 7.72
C THR A 166 18.77 -11.52 7.28
N ALA A 167 18.12 -10.75 8.15
CA ALA A 167 16.86 -10.11 7.88
C ALA A 167 16.96 -8.60 8.16
N LEU A 168 16.40 -7.78 7.28
CA LEU A 168 16.37 -6.33 7.40
C LEU A 168 14.93 -5.85 7.22
N LEU A 169 14.36 -5.31 8.29
CA LEU A 169 13.05 -4.69 8.31
C LEU A 169 13.17 -3.17 8.21
N GLU A 170 12.56 -2.61 7.17
CA GLU A 170 12.51 -1.18 6.91
C GLU A 170 11.08 -0.69 6.66
N GLN A 171 10.83 0.58 6.97
CA GLN A 171 9.64 1.30 6.54
C GLN A 171 9.86 1.87 5.13
N GLN A 172 8.96 1.56 4.19
CA GLN A 172 8.95 2.15 2.85
C GLN A 172 7.96 3.32 2.77
N ARG A 173 6.81 3.17 3.41
CA ARG A 173 5.77 4.20 3.60
C ARG A 173 5.23 4.10 5.03
N PRO A 174 4.54 5.13 5.57
CA PRO A 174 3.93 5.10 6.91
C PRO A 174 3.19 3.80 7.24
N ASN A 175 2.59 3.17 6.23
CA ASN A 175 1.78 1.96 6.32
C ASN A 175 2.33 0.76 5.54
N ILE A 176 3.51 0.87 4.91
CA ILE A 176 4.14 -0.24 4.16
C ILE A 176 5.53 -0.51 4.72
N PHE A 177 5.71 -1.74 5.19
CA PHE A 177 6.97 -2.23 5.72
C PHE A 177 7.50 -3.39 4.88
N THR A 178 8.82 -3.48 4.77
CA THR A 178 9.51 -4.52 4.02
C THR A 178 10.56 -5.20 4.89
N ASN A 179 10.49 -6.51 5.00
CA ASN A 179 11.51 -7.35 5.62
C ASN A 179 12.25 -8.16 4.55
N GLN A 180 13.47 -7.77 4.22
CA GLN A 180 14.32 -8.50 3.28
C GLN A 180 15.02 -9.64 4.02
N VAL A 181 14.98 -10.85 3.48
CA VAL A 181 15.63 -12.03 4.05
C VAL A 181 16.58 -12.63 3.02
N ALA A 182 17.87 -12.63 3.34
CA ALA A 182 18.91 -13.17 2.48
C ALA A 182 19.35 -14.58 2.88
N ASN A 183 19.93 -15.29 1.90
CA ASN A 183 20.56 -16.60 2.08
C ASN A 183 19.57 -17.68 2.55
N ILE A 184 18.40 -17.74 1.90
CA ILE A 184 17.41 -18.81 2.13
C ILE A 184 17.78 -20.02 1.29
N GLY A 185 18.04 -21.16 1.93
CA GLY A 185 18.44 -22.40 1.25
C GLY A 185 17.30 -23.06 0.46
N PRO A 186 17.61 -23.95 -0.51
CA PRO A 186 16.59 -24.68 -1.26
C PRO A 186 15.76 -25.60 -0.37
N GLY A 187 14.43 -25.54 -0.49
CA GLY A 187 13.48 -26.27 0.36
C GLY A 187 13.33 -25.72 1.78
N GLU A 188 14.13 -24.70 2.15
CA GLU A 188 14.18 -24.17 3.51
C GLU A 188 12.89 -23.43 3.89
N THR A 189 12.43 -23.65 5.12
CA THR A 189 11.34 -22.87 5.72
C THR A 189 11.91 -21.69 6.52
N VAL A 190 11.48 -20.49 6.17
CA VAL A 190 11.74 -19.25 6.91
C VAL A 190 10.53 -18.93 7.77
N VAL A 191 10.75 -18.65 9.05
CA VAL A 191 9.71 -18.13 9.94
C VAL A 191 10.03 -16.68 10.28
N VAL A 192 9.12 -15.79 9.91
CA VAL A 192 9.17 -14.37 10.22
C VAL A 192 8.11 -14.09 11.27
N GLN A 193 8.52 -13.53 12.40
CA GLN A 193 7.62 -13.04 13.43
C GLN A 193 7.80 -11.53 13.56
N ILE A 194 6.68 -10.80 13.49
CA ILE A 194 6.64 -9.35 13.63
C ILE A 194 5.67 -9.02 14.75
N GLU A 195 6.04 -8.06 15.57
CA GLU A 195 5.13 -7.51 16.58
C GLU A 195 4.99 -6.00 16.44
N TYR A 196 3.75 -5.53 16.56
CA TYR A 196 3.40 -4.12 16.44
C TYR A 196 2.24 -3.75 17.36
N GLN A 197 2.15 -2.49 17.75
CA GLN A 197 1.00 -1.92 18.45
C GLN A 197 0.19 -1.04 17.52
N GLN A 198 -1.12 -0.96 17.76
CA GLN A 198 -2.02 0.00 17.13
C GLN A 198 -3.10 0.44 18.13
N THR A 199 -3.79 1.55 17.84
CA THR A 199 -5.01 1.91 18.59
C THR A 199 -6.23 1.23 17.98
N VAL A 200 -7.15 0.79 18.84
CA VAL A 200 -8.47 0.30 18.44
C VAL A 200 -9.29 1.47 17.90
N HIS A 201 -10.00 1.25 16.80
CA HIS A 201 -10.89 2.24 16.24
C HIS A 201 -12.23 2.26 17.01
N GLN A 202 -12.78 3.44 17.27
CA GLN A 202 -14.07 3.59 17.93
C GLN A 202 -14.91 4.60 17.15
N SER A 203 -16.13 4.21 16.79
CA SER A 203 -17.12 5.08 16.15
C SER A 203 -18.52 4.74 16.65
N ALA A 204 -19.32 5.77 16.91
CA ALA A 204 -20.72 5.65 17.33
C ALA A 204 -20.97 4.68 18.53
N GLY A 205 -19.99 4.59 19.44
CA GLY A 205 -20.06 3.70 20.61
C GLY A 205 -19.67 2.24 20.36
N GLN A 206 -19.36 1.89 19.10
CA GLN A 206 -18.82 0.60 18.71
C GLN A 206 -17.30 0.67 18.54
N PHE A 207 -16.62 -0.35 19.03
CA PHE A 207 -15.18 -0.54 18.87
C PHE A 207 -14.94 -1.55 17.75
N SER A 208 -13.92 -1.33 16.92
CA SER A 208 -13.56 -2.22 15.83
C SER A 208 -12.06 -2.47 15.74
N LEU A 209 -11.73 -3.72 15.42
CA LEU A 209 -10.37 -4.19 15.16
C LEU A 209 -10.37 -4.99 13.85
N ARG A 210 -9.55 -4.56 12.89
CA ARG A 210 -9.38 -5.24 11.61
C ARG A 210 -7.98 -5.84 11.49
N PHE A 211 -7.89 -7.07 10.99
CA PHE A 211 -6.65 -7.74 10.65
C PHE A 211 -6.70 -8.20 9.18
N PRO A 212 -5.79 -7.69 8.31
CA PRO A 212 -5.79 -8.05 6.90
C PRO A 212 -5.27 -9.47 6.70
N MET A 213 -6.06 -10.34 6.05
CA MET A 213 -5.69 -11.75 5.82
C MET A 213 -5.44 -12.07 4.34
N VAL A 214 -5.98 -11.29 3.40
CA VAL A 214 -6.01 -11.67 1.97
C VAL A 214 -4.97 -10.95 1.14
N VAL A 215 -4.47 -11.68 0.13
CA VAL A 215 -3.84 -11.08 -1.05
C VAL A 215 -4.81 -11.24 -2.21
N ALA A 216 -5.32 -10.15 -2.75
CA ALA A 216 -6.19 -10.20 -3.92
C ALA A 216 -5.33 -10.15 -5.19
N PRO A 217 -5.23 -11.23 -5.99
CA PRO A 217 -4.63 -11.14 -7.32
C PRO A 217 -5.50 -10.25 -8.21
N ARG A 218 -4.86 -9.40 -9.02
CA ARG A 218 -5.57 -8.56 -9.98
C ARG A 218 -5.91 -9.36 -11.26
N TYR A 219 -7.10 -9.10 -11.80
CA TYR A 219 -7.70 -9.77 -12.97
C TYR A 219 -6.86 -9.67 -14.26
N ASN A 220 -6.86 -10.75 -15.07
CA ASN A 220 -6.17 -10.85 -16.37
C ASN A 220 -7.14 -11.38 -17.45
N PRO A 221 -7.43 -10.65 -18.55
CA PRO A 221 -8.41 -11.08 -19.56
C PRO A 221 -7.90 -12.18 -20.51
N GLN A 222 -8.83 -13.05 -20.94
CA GLN A 222 -8.59 -14.18 -21.86
C GLN A 222 -8.32 -13.74 -23.32
N PRO A 223 -7.61 -14.54 -24.14
CA PRO A 223 -7.35 -14.21 -25.54
C PRO A 223 -8.63 -14.25 -26.36
N ILE A 224 -8.73 -13.35 -27.33
CA ILE A 224 -9.83 -13.34 -28.29
C ILE A 224 -9.45 -14.31 -29.41
N VAL A 225 -10.16 -15.43 -29.51
CA VAL A 225 -10.02 -16.38 -30.62
C VAL A 225 -10.99 -15.99 -31.72
N GLN A 226 -10.48 -15.50 -32.85
CA GLN A 226 -11.30 -15.26 -34.03
C GLN A 226 -11.08 -16.40 -35.04
N SER A 227 -12.16 -17.11 -35.35
CA SER A 227 -12.20 -18.05 -36.46
C SER A 227 -12.47 -17.29 -37.76
N VAL A 228 -11.56 -17.38 -38.72
CA VAL A 228 -11.75 -16.81 -40.05
C VAL A 228 -11.95 -17.95 -41.05
N GLU A 229 -13.10 -17.99 -41.71
CA GLU A 229 -13.37 -18.94 -42.78
C GLU A 229 -12.77 -18.43 -44.10
N PHE A 230 -11.84 -19.20 -44.66
CA PHE A 230 -11.35 -19.00 -46.02
C PHE A 230 -11.96 -20.04 -46.96
N HIS A 231 -12.06 -19.72 -48.25
CA HIS A 231 -12.66 -20.61 -49.26
C HIS A 231 -11.97 -21.99 -49.39
N ASN A 232 -10.80 -22.20 -48.79
CA ASN A 232 -10.07 -23.48 -48.75
C ASN A 232 -9.57 -23.87 -47.33
N GLY A 233 -10.31 -23.53 -46.27
CA GLY A 233 -10.05 -24.01 -44.91
C GLY A 233 -10.28 -22.96 -43.81
N THR A 234 -10.46 -23.44 -42.57
CA THR A 234 -10.60 -22.60 -41.37
C THR A 234 -9.22 -22.27 -40.78
N GLY A 235 -8.91 -20.99 -40.60
CA GLY A 235 -7.73 -20.54 -39.88
C GLY A 235 -8.12 -19.87 -38.56
N PHE A 236 -7.40 -20.17 -37.48
CA PHE A 236 -7.57 -19.49 -36.19
C PHE A 236 -6.55 -18.36 -36.07
N ALA A 237 -7.03 -17.14 -35.83
CA ALA A 237 -6.21 -16.04 -35.38
C ALA A 237 -6.39 -15.93 -33.86
N VAL A 238 -5.39 -16.36 -33.11
CA VAL A 238 -5.32 -16.12 -31.67
C VAL A 238 -4.64 -14.78 -31.48
N GLN A 239 -5.43 -13.75 -31.16
CA GLN A 239 -4.87 -12.47 -30.78
C GLN A 239 -4.73 -12.47 -29.26
N ASP A 240 -3.53 -12.80 -28.81
CA ASP A 240 -3.18 -12.77 -27.39
C ASP A 240 -2.85 -11.32 -27.01
N PRO A 241 -3.68 -10.65 -26.19
CA PRO A 241 -3.42 -9.27 -25.78
C PRO A 241 -2.24 -9.15 -24.80
N VAL A 242 -1.66 -10.26 -24.33
CA VAL A 242 -0.57 -10.30 -23.37
C VAL A 242 0.70 -10.88 -24.01
N PRO A 243 1.70 -10.04 -24.36
CA PRO A 243 2.99 -10.52 -24.83
C PRO A 243 3.65 -11.39 -23.77
N ASN A 244 3.98 -12.64 -24.10
CA ASN A 244 4.53 -13.65 -23.18
C ASN A 244 3.58 -14.12 -22.06
N ARG A 245 2.28 -14.34 -22.34
CA ARG A 245 1.32 -14.95 -21.40
C ARG A 245 1.89 -16.13 -20.58
N GLU A 246 2.57 -17.06 -21.25
CA GLU A 246 3.19 -18.24 -20.60
C GLU A 246 4.31 -17.90 -19.59
N LYS A 247 4.79 -16.65 -19.57
CA LYS A 247 5.82 -16.15 -18.63
C LYS A 247 5.24 -15.30 -17.50
N ILE A 248 3.93 -15.11 -17.41
CA ILE A 248 3.27 -14.17 -16.48
C ILE A 248 2.26 -14.89 -15.57
N GLU A 249 1.81 -16.08 -15.95
CA GLU A 249 0.97 -16.93 -15.11
C GLU A 249 1.83 -17.61 -14.03
N ALA A 250 1.62 -17.23 -12.78
CA ALA A 250 1.85 -18.13 -11.66
C ALA A 250 0.68 -19.12 -11.63
N PRO A 251 0.92 -20.44 -11.58
CA PRO A 251 -0.18 -21.40 -11.52
C PRO A 251 -1.02 -21.11 -10.28
N VAL A 252 -2.30 -20.78 -10.50
CA VAL A 252 -3.31 -20.80 -9.45
C VAL A 252 -3.71 -22.25 -9.28
N LEU A 253 -3.54 -22.78 -8.08
CA LEU A 253 -3.82 -24.19 -7.83
C LEU A 253 -5.33 -24.40 -7.76
N ASP A 254 -5.85 -25.39 -8.49
CA ASP A 254 -7.25 -25.76 -8.40
C ASP A 254 -7.55 -26.23 -6.97
N PRO A 255 -8.46 -25.57 -6.23
CA PRO A 255 -8.81 -25.96 -4.86
C PRO A 255 -9.53 -27.32 -4.76
N ARG A 256 -9.93 -27.92 -5.89
CA ARG A 256 -10.48 -29.29 -5.98
C ARG A 256 -9.38 -30.35 -5.96
N GLU A 257 -8.16 -30.00 -6.39
CA GLU A 257 -7.02 -30.93 -6.49
C GLU A 257 -5.85 -30.60 -5.53
N ASN A 258 -5.85 -29.43 -4.89
CA ASN A 258 -4.77 -28.97 -4.01
C ASN A 258 -5.30 -28.49 -2.65
N ALA A 259 -4.61 -28.82 -1.56
CA ALA A 259 -4.98 -28.38 -0.21
C ALA A 259 -4.91 -26.86 -0.08
N LYS A 260 -5.87 -26.26 0.65
CA LYS A 260 -5.89 -24.82 0.95
C LYS A 260 -4.56 -24.41 1.58
N ILE A 261 -3.74 -23.68 0.84
CA ILE A 261 -2.44 -23.19 1.33
C ILE A 261 -2.69 -21.90 2.11
N ASN A 262 -1.92 -21.66 3.15
CA ASN A 262 -2.10 -20.61 4.16
C ASN A 262 -3.29 -20.78 5.13
N PRO A 263 -3.30 -21.88 5.92
CA PRO A 263 -4.07 -21.92 7.14
C PRO A 263 -3.74 -20.73 8.04
N VAL A 264 -4.78 -20.00 8.49
CA VAL A 264 -4.64 -18.96 9.50
C VAL A 264 -5.21 -19.44 10.82
N SER A 265 -4.42 -19.33 11.88
CA SER A 265 -4.90 -19.35 13.25
C SER A 265 -4.88 -17.92 13.80
N LEU A 266 -5.92 -17.54 14.52
CA LEU A 266 -6.03 -16.22 15.11
C LEU A 266 -6.68 -16.33 16.49
N THR A 267 -6.02 -15.74 17.49
CA THR A 267 -6.51 -15.64 18.86
C THR A 267 -6.46 -14.19 19.32
N ILE A 268 -7.54 -13.72 19.95
CA ILE A 268 -7.66 -12.39 20.52
C ILE A 268 -7.96 -12.51 22.01
N ASN A 269 -7.11 -11.91 22.83
CA ASN A 269 -7.35 -11.68 24.24
C ASN A 269 -7.89 -10.26 24.41
N LEU A 270 -9.20 -10.12 24.50
CA LEU A 270 -9.86 -8.83 24.67
C LEU A 270 -9.99 -8.48 26.15
N ARG A 271 -9.36 -7.39 26.60
CA ARG A 271 -9.57 -6.75 27.90
C ARG A 271 -10.00 -5.31 27.67
N ALA A 272 -11.30 -5.08 27.60
CA ALA A 272 -11.84 -3.78 27.20
C ALA A 272 -11.66 -2.67 28.25
N GLY A 273 -11.49 -3.05 29.53
CA GLY A 273 -11.42 -2.10 30.66
C GLY A 273 -12.80 -1.56 31.09
N PHE A 274 -13.87 -2.04 30.47
CA PHE A 274 -15.27 -1.77 30.82
C PHE A 274 -16.11 -3.04 30.60
N PRO A 275 -17.29 -3.17 31.23
CA PRO A 275 -18.18 -4.30 31.01
C PRO A 275 -18.57 -4.41 29.53
N LEU A 276 -18.35 -5.59 28.94
CA LEU A 276 -18.61 -5.86 27.53
C LEU A 276 -20.09 -6.16 27.29
N GLY A 277 -20.62 -5.59 26.22
CA GLY A 277 -21.92 -5.94 25.65
C GLY A 277 -21.74 -6.98 24.55
N GLU A 278 -22.29 -6.70 23.38
CA GLU A 278 -22.18 -7.59 22.23
C GLU A 278 -20.76 -7.60 21.65
N VAL A 279 -20.28 -8.79 21.27
CA VAL A 279 -18.99 -9.01 20.59
C VAL A 279 -19.26 -9.87 19.37
N LYS A 280 -18.91 -9.38 18.18
CA LYS A 280 -19.21 -10.04 16.90
C LYS A 280 -17.99 -10.04 15.99
N SER A 281 -17.92 -11.04 15.11
CA SER A 281 -17.07 -10.96 13.93
C SER A 281 -17.94 -10.79 12.69
N SER A 282 -17.56 -9.86 11.82
CA SER A 282 -18.34 -9.51 10.62
C SER A 282 -18.26 -10.58 9.54
N PHE A 283 -17.14 -11.30 9.47
CA PHE A 283 -16.79 -12.12 8.30
C PHE A 283 -16.44 -13.57 8.64
N HIS A 284 -16.16 -13.90 9.89
CA HIS A 284 -15.66 -15.20 10.31
C HIS A 284 -16.48 -15.76 11.47
N GLU A 285 -16.70 -17.08 11.46
CA GLU A 285 -17.20 -17.74 12.66
C GLU A 285 -16.11 -17.77 13.74
N ILE A 286 -16.50 -17.49 14.98
CA ILE A 286 -15.59 -17.42 16.13
C ILE A 286 -16.05 -18.30 17.27
N ASN A 287 -15.09 -18.86 18.01
CA ASN A 287 -15.29 -19.35 19.37
C ASN A 287 -15.02 -18.19 20.33
N LEU A 288 -15.97 -17.92 21.22
CA LEU A 288 -15.88 -16.86 22.22
C LEU A 288 -16.02 -17.47 23.61
N THR A 289 -15.00 -17.25 24.44
CA THR A 289 -14.98 -17.66 25.86
C THR A 289 -15.06 -16.43 26.74
N GLU A 290 -16.00 -16.43 27.69
CA GLU A 290 -16.17 -15.34 28.64
C GLU A 290 -15.23 -15.50 29.84
N ASN A 291 -14.36 -14.52 30.07
CA ASN A 291 -13.34 -14.56 31.13
C ASN A 291 -13.60 -13.46 32.18
N GLY A 292 -14.87 -13.19 32.48
CA GLY A 292 -15.32 -12.10 33.36
C GLY A 292 -16.04 -10.98 32.60
N GLU A 293 -16.53 -9.96 33.31
CA GLU A 293 -17.39 -8.92 32.71
C GLU A 293 -16.68 -8.05 31.65
N GLN A 294 -15.37 -7.87 31.76
CA GLN A 294 -14.59 -6.97 30.90
C GLN A 294 -13.66 -7.69 29.93
N SER A 295 -13.71 -9.04 29.91
CA SER A 295 -12.71 -9.85 29.20
C SER A 295 -13.31 -10.99 28.41
N ARG A 296 -12.80 -11.20 27.20
CA ARG A 296 -13.16 -12.31 26.29
C ARG A 296 -11.90 -12.90 25.67
N THR A 297 -11.89 -14.20 25.45
CA THR A 297 -10.95 -14.85 24.53
C THR A 297 -11.71 -15.24 23.28
N ILE A 298 -11.27 -14.74 22.14
CA ILE A 298 -11.86 -15.01 20.83
C ILE A 298 -10.85 -15.81 20.01
N SER A 299 -11.32 -16.86 19.34
CA SER A 299 -10.52 -17.58 18.34
C SER A 299 -11.37 -17.90 17.12
N LEU A 300 -10.75 -18.13 15.98
CA LEU A 300 -11.47 -18.59 14.79
C LEU A 300 -12.09 -19.97 15.04
N LYS A 301 -13.30 -20.20 14.52
CA LYS A 301 -13.98 -21.50 14.64
C LYS A 301 -13.42 -22.47 13.60
N GLY A 302 -12.62 -23.41 14.09
CA GLY A 302 -11.86 -24.40 13.30
C GLY A 302 -10.35 -24.26 13.56
N ASP A 303 -9.60 -25.36 13.47
CA ASP A 303 -8.15 -25.33 13.75
C ASP A 303 -7.39 -24.36 12.83
N THR A 304 -7.90 -24.17 11.60
CA THR A 304 -7.38 -23.22 10.62
C THR A 304 -8.50 -22.73 9.70
N VAL A 305 -8.48 -21.44 9.36
CA VAL A 305 -9.42 -20.83 8.40
C VAL A 305 -8.65 -20.36 7.16
N PRO A 306 -9.20 -20.53 5.95
CA PRO A 306 -8.58 -19.97 4.75
C PRO A 306 -8.49 -18.44 4.81
N ALA A 307 -7.35 -17.92 4.37
CA ALA A 307 -7.10 -16.49 4.23
C ALA A 307 -7.80 -15.90 2.98
N ASP A 308 -9.13 -15.92 2.94
CA ASP A 308 -9.94 -15.51 1.76
C ASP A 308 -10.73 -14.20 1.92
N ARG A 309 -10.78 -13.64 3.14
CA ARG A 309 -11.27 -12.29 3.49
C ARG A 309 -10.56 -11.76 4.74
N ASP A 310 -10.58 -10.45 4.96
CA ASP A 310 -10.04 -9.86 6.18
C ASP A 310 -10.84 -10.27 7.42
N PHE A 311 -10.17 -10.32 8.56
CA PHE A 311 -10.84 -10.51 9.84
C PHE A 311 -11.23 -9.16 10.44
N GLU A 312 -12.47 -9.04 10.87
CA GLU A 312 -12.97 -7.88 11.61
C GLU A 312 -13.69 -8.38 12.86
N LEU A 313 -13.34 -7.78 14.00
CA LEU A 313 -14.03 -7.94 15.28
C LEU A 313 -14.62 -6.59 15.68
N THR A 314 -15.90 -6.59 16.04
CA THR A 314 -16.59 -5.43 16.61
C THR A 314 -17.11 -5.77 18.00
N TRP A 315 -17.09 -4.78 18.89
CA TRP A 315 -17.68 -4.92 20.22
C TRP A 315 -18.25 -3.60 20.75
N GLU A 316 -19.17 -3.73 21.69
CA GLU A 316 -19.82 -2.61 22.36
C GLU A 316 -19.64 -2.72 23.87
N ALA A 317 -19.78 -1.60 24.56
CA ALA A 317 -19.94 -1.62 26.01
C ALA A 317 -21.33 -2.15 26.38
N ALA A 318 -21.45 -2.77 27.56
CA ALA A 318 -22.76 -3.11 28.10
C ALA A 318 -23.64 -1.86 28.22
N LEU A 319 -24.95 -2.02 28.15
CA LEU A 319 -25.90 -0.89 28.13
C LEU A 319 -25.63 0.09 29.30
N GLY A 320 -25.40 1.36 28.97
CA GLY A 320 -25.11 2.42 29.94
C GLY A 320 -23.73 2.33 30.61
N LYS A 321 -22.83 1.47 30.11
CA LYS A 321 -21.46 1.28 30.61
C LYS A 321 -20.38 1.79 29.66
N THR A 322 -20.74 2.48 28.58
CA THR A 322 -19.78 3.12 27.68
C THR A 322 -18.96 4.15 28.45
N PRO A 323 -17.63 4.01 28.51
CA PRO A 323 -16.80 4.95 29.24
C PRO A 323 -16.79 6.31 28.53
N SER A 324 -17.09 7.38 29.28
CA SER A 324 -16.93 8.76 28.80
C SER A 324 -15.46 9.19 28.78
N ALA A 325 -14.64 8.60 29.65
CA ALA A 325 -13.19 8.78 29.65
C ALA A 325 -12.49 7.56 30.24
N GLY A 326 -11.23 7.37 29.87
CA GLY A 326 -10.36 6.36 30.49
C GLY A 326 -8.90 6.79 30.43
N LEU A 327 -8.12 6.36 31.44
CA LEU A 327 -6.70 6.66 31.57
C LEU A 327 -5.92 5.37 31.83
N PHE A 328 -4.88 5.15 31.04
CA PHE A 328 -3.97 4.02 31.14
C PHE A 328 -2.54 4.53 31.31
N ARG A 329 -1.70 3.74 31.98
CA ARG A 329 -0.29 4.05 32.18
C ARG A 329 0.62 2.86 31.93
N GLU A 330 1.84 3.14 31.48
CA GLU A 330 2.96 2.21 31.39
C GLU A 330 4.20 2.90 31.97
N VAL A 331 4.94 2.24 32.86
CA VAL A 331 6.23 2.73 33.36
C VAL A 331 7.34 1.98 32.64
N LYS A 332 8.22 2.70 31.95
CA LYS A 332 9.34 2.13 31.19
C LYS A 332 10.55 3.05 31.28
N ASP A 333 11.72 2.48 31.56
CA ASP A 333 13.00 3.18 31.64
C ASP A 333 13.00 4.41 32.57
N GLY A 334 12.29 4.31 33.70
CA GLY A 334 12.19 5.38 34.70
C GLY A 334 11.23 6.52 34.31
N LYS A 335 10.50 6.39 33.21
CA LYS A 335 9.48 7.34 32.75
C LYS A 335 8.09 6.71 32.77
N THR A 336 7.06 7.55 32.84
CA THR A 336 5.66 7.11 32.74
C THR A 336 5.05 7.58 31.44
N TYR A 337 4.41 6.67 30.73
CA TYR A 337 3.67 6.96 29.51
C TYR A 337 2.19 6.79 29.78
N LEU A 338 1.40 7.75 29.33
CA LEU A 338 -0.04 7.77 29.51
C LEU A 338 -0.75 7.62 28.18
N LEU A 339 -1.89 6.93 28.21
CA LEU A 339 -2.87 6.96 27.15
C LEU A 339 -4.21 7.33 27.78
N ALA A 340 -4.84 8.38 27.26
CA ALA A 340 -6.20 8.72 27.64
C ALA A 340 -7.11 8.72 26.43
N PHE A 341 -8.36 8.32 26.63
CA PHE A 341 -9.41 8.56 25.65
C PHE A 341 -10.54 9.32 26.33
N VAL A 342 -11.17 10.23 25.59
CA VAL A 342 -12.39 10.92 26.03
C VAL A 342 -13.41 10.89 24.91
N THR A 343 -14.61 10.42 25.23
CA THR A 343 -15.78 10.43 24.35
C THR A 343 -16.67 11.60 24.76
N PRO A 344 -17.16 12.42 23.82
CA PRO A 344 -18.10 13.47 24.18
C PRO A 344 -19.42 12.88 24.72
N PRO A 345 -20.09 13.57 25.66
CA PRO A 345 -21.40 13.13 26.14
C PRO A 345 -22.42 13.06 24.98
N SER A 346 -23.22 11.99 24.95
CA SER A 346 -24.12 11.67 23.84
C SER A 346 -25.36 12.57 23.71
N THR A 347 -25.56 13.51 24.63
CA THR A 347 -26.68 14.45 24.62
C THR A 347 -26.18 15.86 24.37
N PRO A 348 -26.30 16.39 23.13
CA PRO A 348 -26.38 17.84 22.98
C PRO A 348 -27.58 18.32 23.81
N ASP A 349 -27.37 19.29 24.70
CA ASP A 349 -28.50 19.97 25.32
C ASP A 349 -29.38 20.50 24.19
N ALA A 350 -30.67 20.15 24.17
CA ALA A 350 -31.63 20.55 23.12
C ALA A 350 -31.77 22.08 22.99
N THR A 351 -31.14 22.85 23.88
CA THR A 351 -31.07 24.32 23.92
C THR A 351 -29.84 24.90 23.23
N THR A 352 -28.89 24.10 22.75
CA THR A 352 -27.67 24.60 22.09
C THR A 352 -27.99 25.01 20.65
N GLN A 353 -27.95 26.31 20.34
CA GLN A 353 -28.04 26.78 18.95
C GLN A 353 -26.88 26.21 18.13
N GLN A 354 -27.19 25.52 17.04
CA GLN A 354 -26.18 25.06 16.09
C GLN A 354 -25.41 26.27 15.52
N PRO A 355 -24.07 26.20 15.43
CA PRO A 355 -23.30 27.28 14.82
C PRO A 355 -23.64 27.40 13.34
N LYS A 356 -23.63 28.62 12.81
CA LYS A 356 -23.78 28.84 11.36
C LYS A 356 -22.61 28.17 10.63
N ARG A 357 -22.83 27.57 9.46
CA ARG A 357 -21.75 26.88 8.75
C ARG A 357 -21.29 27.67 7.54
N GLU A 358 -19.97 27.64 7.33
CA GLU A 358 -19.33 28.05 6.09
C GLU A 358 -18.57 26.86 5.53
N VAL A 359 -19.07 26.25 4.46
CA VAL A 359 -18.51 25.01 3.92
C VAL A 359 -17.83 25.26 2.59
N VAL A 360 -16.52 25.04 2.52
CA VAL A 360 -15.75 25.12 1.28
C VAL A 360 -15.46 23.69 0.85
N PHE A 361 -16.12 23.24 -0.21
CA PHE A 361 -15.85 21.93 -0.80
C PHE A 361 -14.69 22.06 -1.77
N VAL A 362 -13.67 21.24 -1.61
CA VAL A 362 -12.54 21.14 -2.53
C VAL A 362 -12.55 19.75 -3.14
N ILE A 363 -12.75 19.66 -4.45
CA ILE A 363 -12.91 18.40 -5.17
C ILE A 363 -11.79 18.21 -6.19
N ASP A 364 -11.13 17.07 -6.08
CA ASP A 364 -10.16 16.56 -7.03
C ASP A 364 -10.86 15.98 -8.26
N ASN A 365 -10.45 16.41 -9.44
CA ASN A 365 -10.85 15.79 -10.70
C ASN A 365 -9.65 15.41 -11.57
N SER A 366 -8.49 15.16 -10.96
CA SER A 366 -7.27 14.70 -11.63
C SER A 366 -7.47 13.38 -12.38
N GLY A 367 -6.55 13.04 -13.28
CA GLY A 367 -6.64 11.80 -14.05
C GLY A 367 -6.69 10.51 -13.21
N SER A 368 -6.15 10.52 -11.98
CA SER A 368 -6.21 9.37 -11.07
C SER A 368 -7.63 9.13 -10.53
N MET A 369 -8.48 10.16 -10.53
CA MET A 369 -9.89 10.06 -10.17
C MET A 369 -10.76 9.44 -11.27
N SER A 370 -10.19 9.03 -12.41
CA SER A 370 -10.97 8.47 -13.52
C SER A 370 -11.76 7.20 -13.14
N GLY A 371 -12.87 6.97 -13.86
CA GLY A 371 -13.75 5.82 -13.63
C GLY A 371 -14.62 5.98 -12.37
N PRO A 372 -14.77 4.92 -11.55
CA PRO A 372 -15.66 4.94 -10.40
C PRO A 372 -15.34 6.02 -9.35
N SER A 373 -14.07 6.44 -9.23
CA SER A 373 -13.65 7.44 -8.24
C SER A 373 -14.32 8.81 -8.49
N ILE A 374 -14.33 9.32 -9.72
CA ILE A 374 -14.99 10.61 -10.03
C ILE A 374 -16.51 10.50 -9.92
N GLU A 375 -17.10 9.34 -10.18
CA GLU A 375 -18.54 9.10 -9.93
C GLU A 375 -18.85 9.16 -8.43
N GLN A 376 -18.03 8.52 -7.59
CA GLN A 376 -18.14 8.57 -6.13
C GLN A 376 -17.94 9.98 -5.59
N ALA A 377 -16.93 10.72 -6.06
CA ALA A 377 -16.66 12.09 -5.65
C ALA A 377 -17.83 13.02 -6.01
N ARG A 378 -18.36 12.93 -7.24
CA ARG A 378 -19.53 13.70 -7.68
C ARG A 378 -20.76 13.38 -6.85
N ALA A 379 -21.06 12.09 -6.64
CA ALA A 379 -22.20 11.67 -5.83
C ALA A 379 -22.07 12.16 -4.38
N SER A 380 -20.87 12.04 -3.80
CA SER A 380 -20.58 12.50 -2.43
C SER A 380 -20.78 14.00 -2.28
N LEU A 381 -20.21 14.78 -3.21
CA LEU A 381 -20.30 16.23 -3.17
C LEU A 381 -21.72 16.75 -3.51
N ALA A 382 -22.43 16.12 -4.45
CA ALA A 382 -23.81 16.47 -4.74
C ALA A 382 -24.74 16.20 -3.54
N LEU A 383 -24.59 15.04 -2.91
CA LEU A 383 -25.29 14.71 -1.67
C LEU A 383 -24.95 15.72 -0.57
N ALA A 384 -23.68 16.10 -0.46
CA ALA A 384 -23.21 17.09 0.50
C ALA A 384 -23.88 18.46 0.33
N ILE A 385 -23.87 19.00 -0.88
CA ILE A 385 -24.48 20.28 -1.19
C ILE A 385 -25.99 20.22 -0.92
N SER A 386 -26.66 19.08 -1.19
CA SER A 386 -28.09 18.92 -0.97
C SER A 386 -28.52 19.01 0.50
N LYS A 387 -27.63 18.68 1.44
CA LYS A 387 -27.88 18.69 2.90
C LYS A 387 -27.66 20.04 3.56
N LEU A 388 -27.05 21.00 2.87
CA LEU A 388 -26.87 22.37 3.38
C LEU A 388 -28.23 23.01 3.65
N GLN A 389 -28.33 23.74 4.76
CA GLN A 389 -29.50 24.53 5.15
C GLN A 389 -29.43 25.93 4.52
N SER A 390 -30.56 26.61 4.40
CA SER A 390 -30.62 27.91 3.71
C SER A 390 -29.84 29.04 4.38
N ASP A 391 -29.53 28.89 5.66
CA ASP A 391 -28.73 29.81 6.48
C ASP A 391 -27.22 29.52 6.42
N ASP A 392 -26.81 28.40 5.82
CA ASP A 392 -25.41 28.09 5.55
C ASP A 392 -24.85 28.94 4.40
N ARG A 393 -23.54 29.09 4.39
CA ARG A 393 -22.79 29.58 3.23
C ARG A 393 -21.86 28.49 2.71
N PHE A 394 -21.65 28.45 1.41
CA PHE A 394 -20.78 27.45 0.83
C PHE A 394 -20.08 27.94 -0.45
N ASN A 395 -19.03 27.22 -0.82
CA ASN A 395 -18.33 27.36 -2.09
C ASN A 395 -17.84 25.98 -2.59
N VAL A 396 -17.53 25.89 -3.88
CA VAL A 396 -16.93 24.70 -4.51
C VAL A 396 -15.67 25.13 -5.25
N ILE A 397 -14.56 24.48 -4.93
CA ILE A 397 -13.27 24.63 -5.60
C ILE A 397 -12.93 23.30 -6.26
N ARG A 398 -12.74 23.30 -7.58
CA ARG A 398 -12.27 22.13 -8.34
C ARG A 398 -10.77 22.26 -8.60
N PHE A 399 -10.04 21.15 -8.54
CA PHE A 399 -8.62 21.13 -8.91
C PHE A 399 -8.17 19.86 -9.64
N ASP A 400 -7.20 20.06 -10.51
CA ASP A 400 -6.35 19.07 -11.19
C ASP A 400 -4.94 19.69 -11.34
N ASP A 401 -4.36 19.82 -12.55
CA ASP A 401 -3.21 20.72 -12.78
C ASP A 401 -3.59 22.21 -12.81
N THR A 402 -4.89 22.50 -12.80
CA THR A 402 -5.46 23.84 -12.69
C THR A 402 -6.40 23.92 -11.48
N MET A 403 -6.90 25.12 -11.19
CA MET A 403 -7.89 25.32 -10.13
C MET A 403 -8.99 26.27 -10.60
N THR A 404 -10.22 25.99 -10.15
CA THR A 404 -11.39 26.86 -10.34
C THR A 404 -12.13 27.04 -9.02
N ASP A 405 -12.15 28.26 -8.50
CA ASP A 405 -13.13 28.70 -7.50
C ASP A 405 -14.44 29.04 -8.22
N TYR A 406 -15.48 28.22 -8.03
CA TYR A 406 -16.71 28.27 -8.82
C TYR A 406 -17.56 29.51 -8.55
N PHE A 407 -17.70 29.93 -7.29
CA PHE A 407 -18.49 31.12 -6.93
C PHE A 407 -17.63 32.37 -6.71
N HIS A 408 -16.31 32.25 -6.75
CA HIS A 408 -15.36 33.30 -6.37
C HIS A 408 -15.59 33.76 -4.92
N GLY A 409 -15.80 32.80 -4.02
CA GLY A 409 -16.07 32.99 -2.61
C GLY A 409 -17.39 32.38 -2.11
N LEU A 410 -17.62 32.49 -0.80
CA LEU A 410 -18.79 31.91 -0.13
C LEU A 410 -20.11 32.58 -0.54
N VAL A 411 -21.09 31.78 -0.96
CA VAL A 411 -22.46 32.21 -1.27
C VAL A 411 -23.48 31.56 -0.32
N ALA A 412 -24.65 32.17 -0.14
CA ALA A 412 -25.72 31.55 0.63
C ALA A 412 -26.22 30.26 -0.05
N ALA A 413 -26.50 29.23 0.75
CA ALA A 413 -27.00 27.92 0.30
C ALA A 413 -28.50 27.93 -0.09
N THR A 414 -28.89 28.91 -0.90
CA THR A 414 -30.24 28.97 -1.49
C THR A 414 -30.49 27.76 -2.40
N PRO A 415 -31.75 27.33 -2.59
CA PRO A 415 -32.07 26.23 -3.52
C PRO A 415 -31.44 26.41 -4.91
N ASN A 416 -31.48 27.62 -5.46
CA ASN A 416 -30.89 27.95 -6.76
C ASN A 416 -29.36 27.83 -6.79
N ASN A 417 -28.66 28.29 -5.74
CA ASN A 417 -27.20 28.16 -5.70
C ASN A 417 -26.78 26.69 -5.51
N ARG A 418 -27.50 25.94 -4.67
CA ARG A 418 -27.27 24.50 -4.49
C ARG A 418 -27.45 23.73 -5.80
N GLU A 419 -28.53 24.01 -6.54
CA GLU A 419 -28.78 23.37 -7.83
C GLU A 419 -27.70 23.69 -8.88
N LYS A 420 -27.26 24.95 -8.96
CA LYS A 420 -26.14 25.36 -9.83
C LYS A 420 -24.84 24.62 -9.49
N ALA A 421 -24.51 24.54 -8.21
CA ALA A 421 -23.31 23.84 -7.76
C ALA A 421 -23.40 22.32 -8.03
N ILE A 422 -24.55 21.70 -7.78
CA ILE A 422 -24.77 20.28 -8.10
C ILE A 422 -24.62 20.03 -9.60
N ALA A 423 -25.19 20.91 -10.44
CA ALA A 423 -25.04 20.81 -11.89
C ALA A 423 -23.57 20.96 -12.33
N TYR A 424 -22.83 21.90 -11.74
CA TYR A 424 -21.39 22.06 -11.98
C TYR A 424 -20.60 20.80 -11.60
N VAL A 425 -20.84 20.26 -10.40
CA VAL A 425 -20.20 19.05 -9.89
C VAL A 425 -20.49 17.84 -10.77
N ASN A 426 -21.74 17.64 -11.17
CA ASN A 426 -22.11 16.52 -12.03
C ASN A 426 -21.43 16.56 -13.41
N GLY A 427 -21.11 17.77 -13.90
CA GLY A 427 -20.38 17.98 -15.14
C GLY A 427 -18.85 17.85 -15.05
N LEU A 428 -18.30 17.48 -13.90
CA LEU A 428 -16.85 17.28 -13.75
C LEU A 428 -16.41 15.95 -14.37
N ASP A 429 -15.37 16.03 -15.19
CA ASP A 429 -14.68 14.88 -15.76
C ASP A 429 -13.27 14.77 -15.20
N ALA A 430 -12.78 13.54 -15.05
CA ALA A 430 -11.44 13.27 -14.56
C ALA A 430 -10.39 13.49 -15.67
N ALA A 431 -9.48 14.44 -15.46
CA ALA A 431 -8.42 14.77 -16.41
C ALA A 431 -7.26 15.50 -15.71
N GLY A 432 -6.12 15.63 -16.37
CA GLY A 432 -5.05 16.51 -15.88
C GLY A 432 -4.18 15.93 -14.77
N GLY A 433 -3.35 16.80 -14.20
CA GLY A 433 -2.46 16.52 -13.07
C GLY A 433 -3.13 16.68 -11.69
N THR A 434 -2.34 16.69 -10.62
CA THR A 434 -2.85 16.76 -9.23
C THR A 434 -2.09 17.83 -8.44
N GLU A 435 -2.51 19.10 -8.54
CA GLU A 435 -1.93 20.26 -7.86
C GLU A 435 -2.84 20.74 -6.71
N MET A 436 -2.70 20.11 -5.54
CA MET A 436 -3.57 20.37 -4.38
C MET A 436 -3.32 21.72 -3.71
N LEU A 437 -2.07 22.20 -3.70
CA LEU A 437 -1.66 23.32 -2.87
C LEU A 437 -2.41 24.63 -3.22
N PRO A 438 -2.56 25.02 -4.50
CA PRO A 438 -3.31 26.23 -4.85
C PRO A 438 -4.78 26.17 -4.39
N ALA A 439 -5.44 25.03 -4.57
CA ALA A 439 -6.83 24.84 -4.20
C ALA A 439 -7.03 24.86 -2.67
N LEU A 440 -6.15 24.17 -1.94
CA LEU A 440 -6.15 24.20 -0.48
C LEU A 440 -5.85 25.60 0.06
N SER A 441 -4.87 26.29 -0.52
CA SER A 441 -4.53 27.65 -0.13
C SER A 441 -5.69 28.62 -0.34
N ASP A 442 -6.39 28.50 -1.47
CA ASP A 442 -7.57 29.31 -1.75
C ASP A 442 -8.71 29.05 -0.77
N ALA A 443 -8.98 27.77 -0.47
CA ALA A 443 -9.99 27.37 0.51
C ALA A 443 -9.74 27.94 1.91
N LEU A 444 -8.47 28.07 2.32
CA LEU A 444 -8.09 28.55 3.64
C LEU A 444 -7.95 30.08 3.70
N ARG A 445 -7.39 30.71 2.66
CA ARG A 445 -6.98 32.13 2.68
C ARG A 445 -7.97 33.06 2.00
N ASN A 446 -8.62 32.63 0.91
CA ASN A 446 -9.26 33.55 -0.04
C ASN A 446 -10.80 33.56 0.05
N GLN A 447 -11.38 32.91 1.05
CA GLN A 447 -12.83 32.80 1.24
C GLN A 447 -13.43 33.94 2.09
N GLY A 448 -12.67 35.02 2.32
CA GLY A 448 -13.06 36.17 3.15
C GLY A 448 -13.04 35.86 4.66
N PRO A 449 -13.36 36.84 5.53
CA PRO A 449 -13.40 36.63 6.98
C PRO A 449 -14.53 35.67 7.39
N ILE A 450 -14.28 34.85 8.41
CA ILE A 450 -15.28 33.97 9.02
C ILE A 450 -16.36 34.85 9.67
N ALA A 451 -17.64 34.59 9.38
CA ALA A 451 -18.74 35.31 10.01
C ALA A 451 -18.78 35.05 11.52
N SER A 452 -19.21 36.05 12.29
CA SER A 452 -19.35 35.91 13.74
C SER A 452 -20.29 34.75 14.10
N GLY A 453 -19.82 33.84 14.96
CA GLY A 453 -20.55 32.63 15.37
C GLY A 453 -20.65 31.55 14.29
N ALA A 454 -19.96 31.71 13.16
CA ALA A 454 -19.86 30.70 12.13
C ALA A 454 -18.65 29.78 12.34
N LEU A 455 -18.81 28.51 11.99
CA LEU A 455 -17.74 27.54 11.91
C LEU A 455 -17.39 27.33 10.44
N ARG A 456 -16.15 27.67 10.05
CA ARG A 456 -15.65 27.38 8.71
C ARG A 456 -15.13 25.96 8.62
N GLN A 457 -15.55 25.24 7.59
CA GLN A 457 -15.23 23.85 7.34
C GLN A 457 -14.76 23.71 5.89
N VAL A 458 -13.57 23.17 5.70
CA VAL A 458 -13.05 22.79 4.39
C VAL A 458 -13.23 21.28 4.27
N VAL A 459 -13.94 20.82 3.25
CA VAL A 459 -14.13 19.39 2.98
C VAL A 459 -13.35 19.06 1.70
N PHE A 460 -12.28 18.29 1.84
CA PHE A 460 -11.32 17.99 0.78
C PHE A 460 -11.51 16.56 0.28
N LEU A 461 -11.98 16.39 -0.97
CA LEU A 461 -12.28 15.10 -1.58
C LEU A 461 -11.21 14.75 -2.62
N THR A 462 -10.44 13.68 -2.39
CA THR A 462 -9.37 13.22 -3.29
C THR A 462 -9.06 11.74 -3.07
N ASP A 463 -8.34 11.10 -3.98
CA ASP A 463 -7.70 9.78 -3.76
C ASP A 463 -6.33 9.90 -3.04
N GLY A 464 -5.82 11.12 -2.83
CA GLY A 464 -4.61 11.38 -2.05
C GLY A 464 -3.31 11.00 -2.76
N ALA A 465 -3.32 10.85 -4.09
CA ALA A 465 -2.15 10.52 -4.89
C ALA A 465 -1.18 11.70 -5.05
N ILE A 466 -0.42 12.03 -4.00
CA ILE A 466 0.50 13.19 -3.99
C ILE A 466 1.90 12.87 -3.46
N GLY A 467 2.86 13.73 -3.83
CA GLY A 467 4.24 13.67 -3.38
C GLY A 467 4.72 14.84 -2.51
N ASN A 468 3.92 15.90 -2.34
CA ASN A 468 4.30 17.15 -1.66
C ASN A 468 3.55 17.39 -0.33
N GLU A 469 3.32 16.32 0.44
CA GLU A 469 2.57 16.31 1.71
C GLU A 469 3.02 17.41 2.69
N GLN A 470 4.34 17.65 2.79
CA GLN A 470 4.91 18.65 3.69
C GLN A 470 4.45 20.08 3.42
N GLN A 471 4.30 20.45 2.14
CA GLN A 471 3.81 21.78 1.77
C GLN A 471 2.34 21.96 2.16
N LEU A 472 1.55 20.89 2.07
CA LEU A 472 0.13 20.91 2.43
C LEU A 472 -0.04 20.96 3.95
N PHE A 473 0.74 20.21 4.73
CA PHE A 473 0.72 20.31 6.20
C PHE A 473 1.12 21.71 6.68
N GLN A 474 2.14 22.30 6.07
CA GLN A 474 2.53 23.69 6.33
C GLN A 474 1.37 24.66 6.03
N GLU A 475 0.73 24.50 4.87
CA GLU A 475 -0.36 25.38 4.43
C GLU A 475 -1.55 25.33 5.41
N ILE A 476 -1.95 24.13 5.81
CA ILE A 476 -3.04 23.92 6.79
C ILE A 476 -2.65 24.53 8.13
N SER A 477 -1.47 24.20 8.65
CA SER A 477 -1.03 24.66 9.97
C SER A 477 -0.94 26.19 10.07
N GLN A 478 -0.40 26.84 9.03
CA GLN A 478 -0.18 28.29 9.02
C GLN A 478 -1.44 29.10 8.71
N ASN A 479 -2.36 28.56 7.88
CA ASN A 479 -3.42 29.38 7.28
C ASN A 479 -4.84 28.94 7.60
N ARG A 480 -5.06 27.79 8.25
CA ARG A 480 -6.42 27.38 8.61
C ARG A 480 -7.13 28.38 9.53
N ALA A 481 -6.39 29.14 10.34
CA ALA A 481 -6.96 29.95 11.42
C ALA A 481 -7.94 29.10 12.27
N ASP A 482 -9.23 29.48 12.31
CA ASP A 482 -10.29 28.72 12.98
C ASP A 482 -11.08 27.78 12.03
N ALA A 483 -10.66 27.61 10.77
CA ALA A 483 -11.25 26.64 9.87
C ALA A 483 -10.87 25.20 10.28
N ARG A 484 -11.82 24.28 10.10
CA ARG A 484 -11.61 22.84 10.28
C ARG A 484 -11.46 22.18 8.92
N VAL A 485 -10.44 21.34 8.73
CA VAL A 485 -10.21 20.60 7.48
C VAL A 485 -10.61 19.15 7.65
N PHE A 486 -11.59 18.71 6.87
CA PHE A 486 -12.05 17.32 6.79
C PHE A 486 -11.57 16.74 5.47
N THR A 487 -11.09 15.50 5.50
CA THR A 487 -10.62 14.81 4.30
C THR A 487 -11.56 13.65 3.98
N VAL A 488 -11.86 13.49 2.70
CA VAL A 488 -12.65 12.38 2.17
C VAL A 488 -11.79 11.63 1.16
N GLY A 489 -11.39 10.42 1.54
CA GLY A 489 -10.64 9.51 0.67
C GLY A 489 -11.57 8.81 -0.29
N ILE A 490 -11.39 9.06 -1.58
CA ILE A 490 -12.20 8.47 -2.64
C ILE A 490 -11.45 7.31 -3.29
N GLY A 491 -12.19 6.25 -3.60
CA GLY A 491 -11.66 5.07 -4.28
C GLY A 491 -11.17 3.99 -3.33
N SER A 492 -10.65 2.91 -3.90
CA SER A 492 -10.40 1.66 -3.16
C SER A 492 -9.15 1.67 -2.28
N ALA A 493 -8.22 2.60 -2.50
CA ALA A 493 -6.93 2.65 -1.79
C ALA A 493 -6.34 4.07 -1.72
N PRO A 494 -7.06 5.04 -1.10
CA PRO A 494 -6.52 6.39 -0.95
C PRO A 494 -5.31 6.41 0.00
N ASN A 495 -4.46 7.44 -0.13
CA ASN A 495 -3.34 7.67 0.80
C ASN A 495 -3.87 8.05 2.21
N THR A 496 -4.25 7.03 2.98
CA THR A 496 -4.96 7.18 4.26
C THR A 496 -4.12 7.92 5.30
N TYR A 497 -2.79 7.80 5.23
CA TYR A 497 -1.87 8.47 6.14
C TYR A 497 -1.94 9.99 5.96
N PHE A 498 -1.75 10.46 4.73
CA PHE A 498 -1.84 11.88 4.41
C PHE A 498 -3.21 12.44 4.81
N MET A 499 -4.28 11.72 4.47
CA MET A 499 -5.65 12.17 4.71
C MET A 499 -5.96 12.29 6.20
N THR A 500 -5.61 11.27 6.97
CA THR A 500 -5.79 11.26 8.42
C THR A 500 -4.99 12.39 9.05
N LYS A 501 -3.70 12.55 8.66
CA LYS A 501 -2.85 13.57 9.26
C LYS A 501 -3.26 14.99 8.88
N ALA A 502 -3.66 15.22 7.63
CA ALA A 502 -4.18 16.52 7.18
C ALA A 502 -5.46 16.89 7.94
N ALA A 503 -6.36 15.93 8.19
CA ALA A 503 -7.54 16.14 9.01
C ALA A 503 -7.17 16.45 10.47
N GLU A 504 -6.24 15.71 11.08
CA GLU A 504 -5.76 15.98 12.45
C GLU A 504 -5.16 17.39 12.60
N VAL A 505 -4.22 17.76 11.73
CA VAL A 505 -3.59 19.10 11.71
C VAL A 505 -4.64 20.20 11.46
N GLY A 506 -5.65 19.88 10.65
CA GLY A 506 -6.81 20.69 10.36
C GLY A 506 -7.92 20.65 11.42
N ARG A 507 -7.77 19.91 12.53
CA ARG A 507 -8.81 19.71 13.56
C ARG A 507 -10.13 19.10 13.05
N GLY A 508 -10.14 18.43 11.90
CA GLY A 508 -11.28 17.68 11.37
C GLY A 508 -11.11 16.17 11.52
N THR A 509 -11.85 15.42 10.71
CA THR A 509 -11.83 13.94 10.67
C THR A 509 -11.65 13.45 9.25
N TYR A 510 -11.13 12.23 9.11
CA TYR A 510 -10.99 11.53 7.84
C TYR A 510 -12.18 10.58 7.62
N THR A 511 -12.70 10.54 6.39
CA THR A 511 -13.75 9.60 5.97
C THR A 511 -13.30 8.89 4.69
N ALA A 512 -13.37 7.56 4.65
CA ALA A 512 -13.06 6.78 3.45
C ALA A 512 -14.34 6.33 2.72
N ILE A 513 -14.35 6.44 1.40
CA ILE A 513 -15.42 5.98 0.51
C ILE A 513 -14.80 5.06 -0.55
N GLY A 514 -14.97 3.75 -0.38
CA GLY A 514 -14.38 2.75 -1.26
C GLY A 514 -15.28 2.34 -2.44
N SER A 515 -16.59 2.59 -2.33
CA SER A 515 -17.57 2.27 -3.38
C SER A 515 -18.72 3.27 -3.39
N GLN A 516 -19.48 3.30 -4.49
CA GLN A 516 -20.62 4.20 -4.66
C GLN A 516 -21.76 3.89 -3.66
N ASP A 517 -21.97 2.61 -3.33
CA ASP A 517 -23.00 2.19 -2.38
C ASP A 517 -22.75 2.71 -0.96
N GLN A 518 -21.49 2.97 -0.61
CA GLN A 518 -21.10 3.52 0.69
C GLN A 518 -21.30 5.04 0.80
N VAL A 519 -21.49 5.75 -0.32
CA VAL A 519 -21.54 7.22 -0.34
C VAL A 519 -22.60 7.77 0.61
N ALA A 520 -23.81 7.22 0.58
CA ALA A 520 -24.92 7.73 1.38
C ALA A 520 -24.67 7.58 2.89
N GLU A 521 -24.17 6.42 3.31
CA GLU A 521 -23.84 6.10 4.70
C GLU A 521 -22.68 6.97 5.19
N ARG A 522 -21.53 6.92 4.50
CA ARG A 522 -20.29 7.61 4.89
C ARG A 522 -20.42 9.12 4.89
N MET A 523 -21.08 9.69 3.88
CA MET A 523 -21.37 11.12 3.89
C MET A 523 -22.39 11.46 4.98
N GLY A 524 -23.36 10.58 5.26
CA GLY A 524 -24.26 10.73 6.41
C GLY A 524 -23.51 10.87 7.73
N GLU A 525 -22.54 9.98 7.98
CA GLU A 525 -21.65 10.05 9.15
C GLU A 525 -20.84 11.34 9.19
N LEU A 526 -20.22 11.73 8.07
CA LEU A 526 -19.47 12.99 7.96
C LEU A 526 -20.37 14.20 8.25
N PHE A 527 -21.59 14.24 7.73
CA PHE A 527 -22.52 15.35 7.97
C PHE A 527 -22.94 15.44 9.44
N ALA A 528 -23.19 14.32 10.09
CA ALA A 528 -23.47 14.32 11.52
C ALA A 528 -22.32 14.95 12.32
N LYS A 529 -21.06 14.70 11.91
CA LYS A 529 -19.87 15.33 12.50
C LYS A 529 -19.76 16.81 12.17
N LEU A 530 -20.00 17.20 10.91
CA LEU A 530 -19.96 18.60 10.46
C LEU A 530 -21.03 19.45 11.16
N GLU A 531 -22.21 18.88 11.44
CA GLU A 531 -23.33 19.55 12.11
C GLU A 531 -23.14 19.67 13.63
N ASN A 532 -22.39 18.75 14.23
CA ASN A 532 -22.29 18.62 15.68
C ASN A 532 -20.82 18.41 16.13
N PRO A 533 -19.97 19.47 16.08
CA PRO A 533 -18.73 19.46 16.83
C PRO A 533 -19.11 19.43 18.32
N ALA A 534 -19.02 18.25 18.93
CA ALA A 534 -19.48 18.06 20.29
C ALA A 534 -18.68 18.94 21.25
N MET A 535 -17.37 19.03 21.02
CA MET A 535 -16.48 19.91 21.77
C MET A 535 -15.39 20.51 20.88
N THR A 536 -15.09 21.80 21.03
CA THR A 536 -14.00 22.49 20.32
C THR A 536 -12.93 23.01 21.28
N ASP A 537 -11.79 23.43 20.74
CA ASP A 537 -10.67 24.02 21.49
C ASP A 537 -10.11 23.07 22.56
N ILE A 538 -9.94 21.81 22.17
CA ILE A 538 -9.46 20.78 23.08
C ILE A 538 -8.03 21.04 23.45
N ALA A 539 -7.77 21.00 24.76
CA ALA A 539 -6.45 21.11 25.32
C ALA A 539 -6.30 20.13 26.46
N ALA A 540 -5.22 19.36 26.43
CA ALA A 540 -4.78 18.54 27.54
C ALA A 540 -3.65 19.24 28.29
N ARG A 541 -3.69 19.19 29.61
CA ARG A 541 -2.67 19.73 30.49
C ARG A 541 -2.35 18.70 31.57
N PHE A 542 -1.07 18.65 31.89
CA PHE A 542 -0.53 17.91 33.01
C PHE A 542 0.45 18.83 33.72
N ASP A 543 0.39 18.89 35.05
CA ASP A 543 1.24 19.79 35.83
C ASP A 543 2.75 19.47 35.66
N ASN A 544 3.08 18.24 35.29
CA ASN A 544 4.45 17.72 35.17
C ASN A 544 4.82 17.22 33.75
N ALA A 545 4.04 17.53 32.71
CA ALA A 545 4.39 17.20 31.32
C ALA A 545 4.70 18.46 30.51
N LYS A 546 5.65 18.37 29.58
CA LYS A 546 5.80 19.40 28.56
C LYS A 546 4.71 19.26 27.51
N ALA A 547 4.27 20.37 26.93
CA ALA A 547 3.18 20.37 25.95
C ALA A 547 3.54 19.58 24.67
N ASP A 548 4.81 19.59 24.27
CA ASP A 548 5.27 18.84 23.10
C ASP A 548 5.32 17.32 23.34
N ASP A 549 5.32 16.88 24.59
CA ASP A 549 5.28 15.46 24.97
C ASP A 549 3.84 14.92 25.07
N ILE A 550 2.83 15.75 24.79
CA ILE A 550 1.44 15.35 24.64
C ILE A 550 1.10 15.30 23.16
N THR A 551 0.57 14.17 22.70
CA THR A 551 0.23 13.93 21.29
C THR A 551 -1.22 13.46 21.16
N PRO A 552 -1.93 13.77 20.05
CA PRO A 552 -1.46 14.58 18.91
C PRO A 552 -1.33 16.07 19.24
N ASN A 553 -0.40 16.75 18.55
CA ASN A 553 -0.19 18.18 18.67
C ASN A 553 -0.18 18.86 17.28
N PRO A 554 -1.17 19.71 16.93
CA PRO A 554 -2.24 20.22 17.80
C PRO A 554 -3.32 19.17 18.14
N MET A 555 -4.01 19.36 19.26
CA MET A 555 -5.14 18.51 19.64
C MET A 555 -6.33 18.74 18.68
N PRO A 556 -7.00 17.67 18.22
CA PRO A 556 -8.21 17.77 17.39
C PRO A 556 -9.43 18.15 18.24
N ASP A 557 -10.50 18.61 17.57
CA ASP A 557 -11.81 18.80 18.20
C ASP A 557 -12.50 17.44 18.46
N LEU A 558 -13.41 17.34 19.43
CA LEU A 558 -14.20 16.11 19.65
C LEU A 558 -15.49 16.15 18.82
N TYR A 559 -15.64 15.16 17.93
CA TYR A 559 -16.84 14.98 17.14
C TYR A 559 -17.74 13.91 17.74
N THR A 560 -19.05 14.06 17.56
CA THR A 560 -20.03 13.09 18.06
C THR A 560 -19.70 11.69 17.55
N GLY A 561 -19.57 10.73 18.45
CA GLY A 561 -19.29 9.32 18.12
C GLY A 561 -17.80 8.96 18.02
N GLU A 562 -16.88 9.92 17.97
CA GLU A 562 -15.44 9.67 17.91
C GLU A 562 -14.73 10.15 19.18
N PRO A 563 -14.04 9.26 19.92
CA PRO A 563 -13.25 9.69 21.06
C PRO A 563 -11.98 10.40 20.59
N VAL A 564 -11.50 11.36 21.37
CA VAL A 564 -10.11 11.82 21.25
C VAL A 564 -9.23 10.90 22.06
N VAL A 565 -8.25 10.28 21.40
CA VAL A 565 -7.21 9.47 22.02
C VAL A 565 -5.92 10.30 22.06
N LEU A 566 -5.42 10.54 23.26
CA LEU A 566 -4.16 11.24 23.49
C LEU A 566 -3.14 10.33 24.17
N THR A 567 -1.87 10.60 23.92
CA THR A 567 -0.76 9.96 24.61
C THR A 567 0.20 11.00 25.18
N ALA A 568 0.85 10.70 26.31
CA ALA A 568 1.81 11.62 26.93
C ALA A 568 3.01 10.89 27.53
N GLU A 569 4.20 11.51 27.48
CA GLU A 569 5.37 11.12 28.28
C GLU A 569 5.49 12.03 29.50
N LEU A 570 5.70 11.41 30.67
CA LEU A 570 6.05 12.05 31.92
C LEU A 570 7.44 11.58 32.33
N SER A 571 8.30 12.52 32.70
CA SER A 571 9.70 12.22 33.05
C SER A 571 9.87 11.47 34.38
N ASP A 572 8.82 11.40 35.21
CA ASP A 572 8.81 10.70 36.50
C ASP A 572 8.22 9.29 36.33
N ALA A 573 8.77 8.31 37.06
CA ALA A 573 8.26 6.93 37.13
C ALA A 573 7.04 6.79 38.05
N GLN A 574 6.82 7.74 38.97
CA GLN A 574 5.65 7.78 39.87
C GLN A 574 5.03 9.18 39.90
N PRO A 575 4.53 9.66 38.76
CA PRO A 575 3.97 11.00 38.66
C PRO A 575 2.72 11.12 39.52
N ASN A 576 2.72 12.13 40.39
CA ASN A 576 1.54 12.56 41.12
C ASN A 576 0.78 13.64 40.32
N GLY A 577 -0.53 13.72 40.52
CA GLY A 577 -1.37 14.77 39.93
C GLY A 577 -2.46 14.21 39.03
N LYS A 578 -3.06 15.10 38.23
CA LYS A 578 -4.19 14.78 37.37
C LYS A 578 -3.92 15.15 35.92
N LEU A 579 -4.47 14.37 35.01
CA LEU A 579 -4.69 14.79 33.64
C LEU A 579 -5.94 15.66 33.58
N GLN A 580 -5.80 16.90 33.09
CA GLN A 580 -6.92 17.77 32.82
C GLN A 580 -7.11 17.92 31.31
N ILE A 581 -8.26 17.50 30.81
CA ILE A 581 -8.69 17.72 29.43
C ILE A 581 -9.79 18.76 29.46
N SER A 582 -9.64 19.82 28.67
CA SER A 582 -10.57 20.95 28.63
C SER A 582 -10.97 21.26 27.20
N GLY A 583 -12.12 21.91 27.03
CA GLY A 583 -12.69 22.26 25.74
C GLY A 583 -13.91 23.16 25.92
N LYS A 584 -14.68 23.35 24.84
CA LYS A 584 -15.92 24.13 24.84
C LYS A 584 -17.04 23.38 24.13
N THR A 585 -18.24 23.37 24.71
CA THR A 585 -19.49 22.99 24.03
C THR A 585 -20.22 24.27 23.65
N GLY A 586 -20.17 24.66 22.38
CA GLY A 586 -20.60 26.00 21.97
C GLY A 586 -19.80 27.07 22.73
N ALA A 587 -20.48 27.90 23.53
CA ALA A 587 -19.84 28.90 24.38
C ALA A 587 -19.51 28.41 25.80
N GLN A 588 -19.99 27.23 26.21
CA GLN A 588 -19.83 26.74 27.58
C GLN A 588 -18.50 26.00 27.75
N PRO A 589 -17.71 26.29 28.79
CA PRO A 589 -16.48 25.56 29.07
C PRO A 589 -16.79 24.15 29.57
N TRP A 590 -15.95 23.20 29.20
CA TRP A 590 -16.02 21.82 29.65
C TRP A 590 -14.65 21.32 30.09
N ARG A 591 -14.67 20.39 31.03
CA ARG A 591 -13.47 19.82 31.62
C ARG A 591 -13.73 18.40 32.12
N VAL A 592 -12.76 17.52 31.88
CA VAL A 592 -12.63 16.21 32.51
C VAL A 592 -11.29 16.14 33.22
N GLU A 593 -11.28 15.58 34.43
CA GLU A 593 -10.07 15.31 35.20
C GLU A 593 -9.95 13.82 35.49
N MET A 594 -8.76 13.26 35.27
CA MET A 594 -8.44 11.87 35.57
C MET A 594 -7.20 11.78 36.45
N ASP A 595 -7.27 10.99 37.52
CA ASP A 595 -6.17 10.79 38.45
C ASP A 595 -5.15 9.79 37.88
N ILE A 596 -3.87 10.17 37.83
CA ILE A 596 -2.80 9.33 37.29
C ILE A 596 -2.53 8.12 38.20
N ALA A 597 -2.72 8.26 39.51
CA ALA A 597 -2.56 7.17 40.45
C ALA A 597 -3.62 6.07 40.22
N GLY A 598 -4.81 6.45 39.75
CA GLY A 598 -5.91 5.56 39.39
C GLY A 598 -5.89 5.03 37.95
N ALA A 599 -4.88 5.38 37.15
CA ALA A 599 -4.76 4.90 35.78
C ALA A 599 -4.56 3.38 35.73
N ALA A 600 -5.28 2.73 34.82
CA ALA A 600 -5.14 1.28 34.60
C ALA A 600 -3.78 0.94 33.98
N GLU A 601 -3.18 -0.17 34.37
CA GLU A 601 -1.92 -0.61 33.76
C GLU A 601 -2.15 -1.08 32.32
N GLY A 602 -1.29 -0.61 31.42
CA GLY A 602 -1.23 -1.02 30.03
C GLY A 602 0.19 -1.36 29.60
N LYS A 603 0.31 -2.10 28.50
CA LYS A 603 1.59 -2.40 27.84
C LYS A 603 1.60 -1.80 26.45
N GLY A 604 2.76 -1.33 25.99
CA GLY A 604 2.89 -0.79 24.63
C GLY A 604 2.49 0.68 24.47
N ILE A 605 2.18 1.37 25.57
CA ILE A 605 1.79 2.79 25.56
C ILE A 605 3.01 3.65 25.20
N SER A 606 4.20 3.29 25.65
CA SER A 606 5.43 4.01 25.31
C SER A 606 5.74 3.97 23.81
N GLN A 607 5.49 2.84 23.14
CA GLN A 607 5.64 2.69 21.69
C GLN A 607 4.59 3.49 20.93
N LEU A 608 3.32 3.47 21.38
CA LEU A 608 2.27 4.28 20.76
C LEU A 608 2.54 5.78 20.90
N TRP A 609 2.96 6.22 22.08
CA TRP A 609 3.37 7.61 22.31
C TRP A 609 4.53 7.99 21.37
N ALA A 610 5.56 7.16 21.30
CA ALA A 610 6.73 7.44 20.48
C ALA A 610 6.40 7.48 18.98
N ARG A 611 5.53 6.58 18.50
CA ARG A 611 5.04 6.64 17.11
C ARG A 611 4.30 7.96 16.84
N ARG A 612 3.36 8.35 17.70
CA ARG A 612 2.66 9.63 17.57
C ARG A 612 3.59 10.84 17.67
N LYS A 613 4.60 10.80 18.55
CA LYS A 613 5.61 11.85 18.67
C LYS A 613 6.42 11.98 17.38
N ILE A 614 6.80 10.86 16.76
CA ILE A 614 7.46 10.85 15.44
C ILE A 614 6.53 11.47 14.39
N ASP A 615 5.26 11.06 14.33
CA ASP A 615 4.29 11.60 13.37
C ASP A 615 4.11 13.12 13.54
N ASP A 616 4.08 13.63 14.79
CA ASP A 616 3.99 15.07 15.09
C ASP A 616 5.30 15.83 14.78
N ILE A 617 6.46 15.20 14.92
CA ILE A 617 7.75 15.78 14.49
C ILE A 617 7.77 15.89 12.95
N GLU A 618 7.38 14.82 12.25
CA GLU A 618 7.39 14.78 10.79
C GLU A 618 6.32 15.68 10.17
N ALA A 619 5.15 15.83 10.78
CA ALA A 619 4.11 16.77 10.34
C ALA A 619 4.54 18.24 10.48
N ARG A 620 5.48 18.53 11.39
CA ARG A 620 6.08 19.86 11.61
C ARG A 620 7.46 19.99 11.00
N ALA A 621 7.84 19.10 10.08
CA ALA A 621 9.15 19.17 9.43
C ALA A 621 9.40 20.53 8.75
N TYR A 622 8.34 21.21 8.27
CA TYR A 622 8.43 22.57 7.72
C TYR A 622 8.93 23.63 8.73
N GLU A 623 8.83 23.39 10.04
CA GLU A 623 9.35 24.27 11.10
C GLU A 623 10.86 24.09 11.30
N ILE A 624 11.39 22.94 10.88
CA ILE A 624 12.78 22.55 11.04
C ILE A 624 13.50 22.71 9.68
N GLN A 625 14.23 23.80 9.51
CA GLN A 625 14.95 24.09 8.26
C GLN A 625 16.07 23.09 7.93
N ASP A 626 16.58 22.37 8.93
CA ASP A 626 17.64 21.38 8.77
C ASP A 626 17.08 19.95 8.86
N GLN A 627 17.00 19.29 7.70
CA GLN A 627 16.58 17.89 7.59
C GLN A 627 17.41 16.97 8.49
N GLY A 628 18.71 17.25 8.69
CA GLY A 628 19.56 16.45 9.56
C GLY A 628 19.20 16.60 11.05
N ALA A 629 18.71 17.77 11.46
CA ALA A 629 18.20 17.98 12.81
C ALA A 629 16.85 17.28 13.04
N LEU A 630 15.97 17.29 12.04
CA LEU A 630 14.71 16.54 12.06
C LEU A 630 14.99 15.04 12.20
N ASP A 631 15.85 14.51 11.32
CA ASP A 631 16.19 13.09 11.30
C ASP A 631 16.81 12.64 12.62
N LYS A 632 17.66 13.46 13.25
CA LYS A 632 18.19 13.18 14.59
C LYS A 632 17.13 13.13 15.68
N GLN A 633 16.10 13.99 15.63
CA GLN A 633 15.01 13.96 16.59
C GLN A 633 14.16 12.68 16.42
N VAL A 634 13.81 12.35 15.18
CA VAL A 634 13.07 11.11 14.87
C VAL A 634 13.88 9.88 15.27
N GLU A 635 15.18 9.86 14.95
CA GLU A 635 16.09 8.76 15.30
C GLU A 635 16.21 8.59 16.82
N ALA A 636 16.35 9.69 17.58
CA ALA A 636 16.45 9.62 19.03
C ALA A 636 15.20 9.00 19.69
N VAL A 637 14.01 9.42 19.26
CA VAL A 637 12.73 8.86 19.75
C VAL A 637 12.60 7.40 19.31
N ALA A 638 12.87 7.10 18.04
CA ALA A 638 12.75 5.75 17.50
C ALA A 638 13.69 4.74 18.19
N LEU A 639 14.97 5.09 18.38
CA LEU A 639 15.94 4.23 19.06
C LEU A 639 15.60 4.03 20.54
N ALA A 640 15.20 5.08 21.26
CA ALA A 640 14.83 4.98 22.68
C ALA A 640 13.61 4.07 22.91
N HIS A 641 12.72 3.97 21.92
CA HIS A 641 11.49 3.16 22.01
C HIS A 641 11.53 1.87 21.20
N HIS A 642 12.67 1.57 20.57
CA HIS A 642 12.86 0.41 19.72
C HIS A 642 11.87 0.34 18.54
N LEU A 643 11.59 1.48 17.91
CA LEU A 643 10.64 1.59 16.80
C LEU A 643 11.34 1.63 15.45
N VAL A 644 10.76 0.97 14.45
CA VAL A 644 11.09 1.19 13.04
C VAL A 644 10.47 2.50 12.58
N SER A 645 11.29 3.35 11.96
CA SER A 645 10.87 4.64 11.40
C SER A 645 11.45 4.85 10.00
N ARG A 646 11.26 6.04 9.42
CA ARG A 646 11.93 6.43 8.17
C ARG A 646 13.47 6.36 8.28
N VAL A 647 14.02 6.63 9.46
CA VAL A 647 15.47 6.77 9.72
C VAL A 647 16.07 5.65 10.59
N THR A 648 15.27 4.67 11.02
CA THR A 648 15.74 3.50 11.79
C THR A 648 15.22 2.20 11.17
N SER A 649 15.90 1.09 11.42
CA SER A 649 15.55 -0.22 10.86
C SER A 649 15.97 -1.34 11.80
N LEU A 650 15.24 -2.46 11.75
CA LEU A 650 15.56 -3.65 12.54
C LEU A 650 16.41 -4.58 11.67
N VAL A 651 17.58 -4.99 12.17
CA VAL A 651 18.45 -5.96 11.49
C VAL A 651 18.72 -7.16 12.38
N ALA A 652 18.47 -8.36 11.87
CA ALA A 652 18.73 -9.63 12.54
C ALA A 652 19.78 -10.42 11.76
N VAL A 653 20.94 -10.70 12.38
CA VAL A 653 22.05 -11.40 11.71
C VAL A 653 22.35 -12.71 12.42
N ASP A 654 22.52 -13.77 11.63
CA ASP A 654 23.08 -15.00 12.14
C ASP A 654 24.60 -14.92 12.34
N VAL A 655 25.08 -15.51 13.43
CA VAL A 655 26.51 -15.64 13.76
C VAL A 655 27.20 -16.67 12.86
N THR A 656 26.47 -17.68 12.35
CA THR A 656 27.05 -18.76 11.52
C THR A 656 26.70 -18.58 10.04
N PRO A 657 27.71 -18.57 9.12
CA PRO A 657 27.45 -18.62 7.68
C PRO A 657 26.75 -19.92 7.29
N SER A 658 25.63 -19.82 6.58
CA SER A 658 24.85 -20.98 6.12
C SER A 658 25.00 -21.23 4.63
N ARG A 659 25.27 -20.19 3.83
CA ARG A 659 25.48 -20.33 2.38
C ARG A 659 26.97 -20.55 2.08
N PRO A 660 27.33 -21.62 1.35
CA PRO A 660 28.68 -21.79 0.80
C PRO A 660 29.08 -20.61 -0.10
N ALA A 661 30.33 -20.13 0.01
CA ALA A 661 30.80 -18.94 -0.71
C ALA A 661 30.83 -19.08 -2.24
N ASP A 662 30.75 -20.31 -2.75
CA ASP A 662 30.80 -20.68 -4.18
C ASP A 662 29.43 -20.76 -4.86
N GLN A 663 28.31 -20.59 -4.12
CA GLN A 663 26.96 -20.62 -4.69
C GLN A 663 26.37 -19.22 -4.92
N SER A 664 25.78 -19.03 -6.10
CA SER A 664 25.11 -17.77 -6.48
C SER A 664 23.70 -17.65 -5.87
N LEU A 665 23.27 -16.40 -5.65
CA LEU A 665 21.92 -16.04 -5.21
C LEU A 665 21.04 -15.82 -6.45
N GLY A 666 19.89 -16.51 -6.54
CA GLY A 666 19.00 -16.49 -7.70
C GLY A 666 17.56 -16.06 -7.39
N SER A 667 16.70 -16.05 -8.42
CA SER A 667 15.26 -15.76 -8.34
C SER A 667 14.39 -16.95 -8.76
N ALA A 668 13.20 -17.10 -8.17
CA ALA A 668 12.24 -18.18 -8.45
C ALA A 668 10.77 -17.69 -8.43
N LYS A 669 9.87 -18.41 -9.13
CA LYS A 669 8.44 -18.10 -9.26
C LYS A 669 7.56 -19.06 -8.46
N LEU A 670 6.37 -18.61 -8.03
CA LEU A 670 5.60 -19.23 -6.95
C LEU A 670 4.07 -19.11 -7.13
N PRO A 671 3.29 -20.15 -6.78
CA PRO A 671 1.82 -20.23 -6.95
C PRO A 671 1.00 -19.43 -5.90
N GLN A 672 -0.22 -19.02 -6.27
CA GLN A 672 -1.17 -18.22 -5.44
C GLN A 672 -2.52 -18.93 -5.21
N ASN A 673 -3.30 -18.47 -4.20
CA ASN A 673 -4.66 -18.96 -3.89
C ASN A 673 -5.76 -18.24 -4.71
N LEU A 674 -6.92 -18.90 -4.85
CA LEU A 674 -8.14 -18.32 -5.43
C LEU A 674 -9.03 -17.65 -4.34
N PRO A 675 -9.50 -16.40 -4.51
CA PRO A 675 -10.42 -15.73 -3.56
C PRO A 675 -11.79 -16.41 -3.41
N ALA A 676 -12.43 -16.24 -2.26
CA ALA A 676 -13.77 -16.78 -2.02
C ALA A 676 -14.84 -16.14 -2.94
N GLY A 677 -15.73 -16.97 -3.48
CA GLY A 677 -16.77 -16.54 -4.42
C GLY A 677 -16.33 -16.54 -5.89
N TRP A 678 -15.07 -16.85 -6.18
CA TRP A 678 -14.54 -16.98 -7.54
C TRP A 678 -14.63 -18.43 -8.00
N ASP A 679 -15.11 -18.64 -9.22
CA ASP A 679 -15.19 -19.96 -9.85
C ASP A 679 -13.95 -20.16 -10.75
N PHE A 680 -13.10 -21.12 -10.40
CA PHE A 680 -11.84 -21.37 -11.09
C PHE A 680 -12.04 -21.63 -12.60
N GLY A 681 -13.04 -22.43 -12.96
CA GLY A 681 -13.33 -22.79 -14.35
C GLY A 681 -13.92 -21.63 -15.15
N LYS A 682 -14.70 -20.75 -14.51
CA LYS A 682 -15.22 -19.53 -15.15
C LYS A 682 -14.18 -18.41 -15.28
N VAL A 683 -13.18 -18.37 -14.41
CA VAL A 683 -12.15 -17.31 -14.40
C VAL A 683 -10.93 -17.70 -15.24
N PHE A 684 -10.53 -18.98 -15.23
CA PHE A 684 -9.29 -19.45 -15.86
C PHE A 684 -9.50 -20.48 -17.00
N GLY A 685 -10.75 -20.89 -17.26
CA GLY A 685 -11.10 -21.89 -18.27
C GLY A 685 -11.01 -23.33 -17.72
N GLU A 686 -11.89 -24.23 -18.19
CA GLU A 686 -11.72 -25.67 -17.98
C GLU A 686 -10.60 -26.16 -18.90
N GLY A 687 -9.54 -26.75 -18.33
CA GLY A 687 -8.40 -27.24 -19.12
C GLY A 687 -8.87 -28.21 -20.20
N GLU A 688 -8.61 -27.88 -21.47
CA GLU A 688 -8.88 -28.78 -22.58
C GLU A 688 -8.10 -30.08 -22.38
N ALA A 689 -8.82 -31.20 -22.37
CA ALA A 689 -8.22 -32.51 -22.45
C ALA A 689 -7.33 -32.59 -23.72
N PRO A 690 -6.17 -33.27 -23.67
CA PRO A 690 -5.26 -33.32 -24.80
C PRO A 690 -5.96 -33.91 -26.03
N VAL A 691 -6.08 -33.11 -27.09
CA VAL A 691 -6.57 -33.53 -28.39
C VAL A 691 -5.61 -34.59 -28.93
N THR A 692 -5.99 -35.86 -28.83
CA THR A 692 -5.34 -36.95 -29.56
C THR A 692 -5.56 -36.73 -31.05
N ALA A 693 -4.45 -36.59 -31.80
CA ALA A 693 -4.48 -36.52 -33.25
C ALA A 693 -5.20 -37.75 -33.84
N PRO A 694 -6.02 -37.59 -34.90
CA PRO A 694 -6.68 -38.72 -35.52
C PRO A 694 -5.65 -39.53 -36.33
N SER A 695 -5.28 -40.70 -35.83
CA SER A 695 -4.68 -41.75 -36.65
C SER A 695 -5.79 -42.35 -37.53
N GLY A 696 -5.79 -41.97 -38.79
CA GLY A 696 -6.66 -42.58 -39.78
C GLY A 696 -6.24 -44.01 -40.09
N GLU A 697 -7.09 -44.98 -39.76
CA GLU A 697 -7.26 -46.18 -40.58
C GLU A 697 -8.75 -46.50 -40.71
N ARG A 698 -9.23 -46.46 -41.95
CA ARG A 698 -10.56 -46.96 -42.34
C ARG A 698 -10.56 -48.48 -42.20
N LYS A 699 -11.55 -49.04 -41.49
CA LYS A 699 -12.25 -50.26 -41.93
C LYS A 699 -13.74 -50.18 -41.59
N ALA A 700 -14.53 -50.69 -42.53
CA ALA A 700 -15.96 -50.52 -42.62
C ALA A 700 -16.77 -51.53 -41.79
N SER A 701 -18.01 -51.10 -41.49
CA SER A 701 -19.27 -51.85 -41.42
C SER A 701 -19.48 -52.89 -40.30
N VAL A 702 -20.53 -52.71 -39.47
CA VAL A 702 -21.89 -53.30 -39.63
C VAL A 702 -22.66 -53.07 -38.30
N GLU A 703 -23.89 -52.54 -38.40
CA GLU A 703 -24.92 -52.54 -37.35
C GLU A 703 -25.59 -53.94 -37.25
N PRO A 704 -26.09 -54.40 -36.09
CA PRO A 704 -27.52 -54.14 -35.84
C PRO A 704 -27.98 -53.97 -34.37
N ILE A 705 -28.97 -53.08 -34.26
CA ILE A 705 -30.20 -52.99 -33.43
C ILE A 705 -30.59 -54.20 -32.54
N GLY A 706 -31.07 -53.88 -31.32
CA GLY A 706 -32.06 -54.64 -30.52
C GLY A 706 -31.89 -54.39 -29.00
N ALA A 707 -32.62 -53.44 -28.37
CA ALA A 707 -33.93 -53.59 -27.71
C ALA A 707 -33.90 -54.57 -26.51
N ALA A 708 -34.54 -54.38 -25.36
CA ALA A 708 -35.26 -53.34 -24.62
C ALA A 708 -35.69 -54.05 -23.30
N ASP A 709 -36.19 -53.29 -22.32
CA ASP A 709 -37.00 -53.75 -21.17
C ASP A 709 -36.24 -54.50 -20.04
N GLU A 710 -36.55 -54.35 -18.75
CA GLU A 710 -37.71 -53.72 -18.10
C GLU A 710 -37.40 -53.40 -16.62
N GLN A 711 -38.25 -52.51 -16.11
CA GLN A 711 -38.53 -52.05 -14.75
C GLN A 711 -38.37 -53.03 -13.58
N ALA A 712 -38.10 -52.46 -12.39
CA ALA A 712 -38.97 -52.47 -11.19
C ALA A 712 -38.11 -52.32 -9.91
N GLU A 713 -38.25 -51.20 -9.19
CA GLU A 713 -38.93 -51.10 -7.89
C GLU A 713 -38.24 -51.91 -6.77
N ALA A 714 -37.47 -51.25 -5.91
CA ALA A 714 -37.95 -50.62 -4.68
C ALA A 714 -38.45 -51.65 -3.66
N ASP A 715 -37.68 -51.86 -2.59
CA ASP A 715 -38.27 -51.69 -1.26
C ASP A 715 -37.22 -51.43 -0.18
N GLN A 716 -37.58 -50.49 0.68
CA GLN A 716 -36.92 -50.13 1.93
C GLN A 716 -37.37 -51.11 3.03
N ALA A 717 -36.46 -51.48 3.93
CA ALA A 717 -36.72 -51.65 5.36
C ALA A 717 -35.39 -52.03 6.04
N ASP A 718 -34.78 -51.12 6.79
CA ASP A 718 -35.05 -50.82 8.20
C ASP A 718 -34.33 -51.77 9.20
N VAL A 719 -33.34 -51.15 9.86
CA VAL A 719 -33.29 -50.99 11.33
C VAL A 719 -32.77 -52.16 12.19
N ASN A 720 -31.71 -51.78 12.94
CA ASN A 720 -31.23 -52.30 14.23
C ASN A 720 -30.69 -53.74 14.26
N GLY A 721 -29.59 -54.05 14.95
CA GLY A 721 -28.84 -53.32 15.97
C GLY A 721 -28.21 -54.34 16.92
N ALA A 722 -27.05 -54.00 17.48
CA ALA A 722 -26.29 -54.72 18.52
C ALA A 722 -25.68 -56.07 18.06
N MET A 723 -24.48 -56.48 18.47
CA MET A 723 -23.81 -56.37 19.76
C MET A 723 -22.34 -56.82 19.58
N LEU A 724 -21.42 -56.14 20.27
CA LEU A 724 -20.04 -56.55 20.62
C LEU A 724 -20.01 -57.93 21.36
N PRO A 725 -18.88 -58.60 21.72
CA PRO A 725 -17.49 -58.10 21.89
C PRO A 725 -16.29 -59.06 21.59
N LYS A 726 -15.08 -58.46 21.58
CA LYS A 726 -13.75 -58.91 22.11
C LYS A 726 -13.25 -60.37 21.94
N TYR A 727 -12.00 -60.54 21.47
CA TYR A 727 -10.77 -60.83 22.27
C TYR A 727 -9.66 -61.51 21.43
N GLY A 728 -8.40 -61.18 21.75
CA GLY A 728 -7.23 -62.07 21.62
C GLY A 728 -6.29 -61.73 20.46
N SER A 729 -5.17 -61.03 20.67
CA SER A 729 -3.87 -61.56 21.13
C SER A 729 -3.25 -62.56 20.13
N ALA A 730 -1.98 -62.56 19.75
CA ALA A 730 -0.79 -61.77 20.03
C ALA A 730 0.35 -62.45 19.22
N LYS A 731 1.52 -61.78 19.15
CA LYS A 731 2.87 -62.38 18.98
C LYS A 731 3.19 -62.90 17.56
N ARG A 732 4.29 -62.53 16.90
CA ARG A 732 5.67 -62.20 17.30
C ARG A 732 6.23 -61.19 16.26
N GLN A 733 6.97 -60.13 16.62
CA GLN A 733 8.38 -60.13 17.06
C GLN A 733 9.29 -60.83 16.03
N ALA A 734 10.43 -60.29 15.58
CA ALA A 734 11.25 -59.15 15.96
C ALA A 734 12.26 -58.97 14.79
N ALA A 735 12.63 -57.72 14.41
CA ALA A 735 13.89 -57.06 14.76
C ALA A 735 15.10 -57.58 13.95
N LEU A 736 16.15 -56.85 13.61
CA LEU A 736 16.63 -55.49 13.79
C LEU A 736 17.88 -55.39 12.88
N ALA A 737 18.22 -54.19 12.38
CA ALA A 737 19.59 -53.70 12.12
C ALA A 737 20.48 -54.50 11.11
N SER A 738 21.38 -53.96 10.30
CA SER A 738 22.02 -52.65 10.13
C SER A 738 23.03 -52.83 8.97
N GLN A 739 23.28 -51.81 8.13
CA GLN A 739 24.62 -51.27 7.84
C GLN A 739 24.63 -50.24 6.69
N ILE A 740 25.64 -49.39 6.80
CA ILE A 740 25.92 -48.10 6.16
C ILE A 740 26.78 -48.27 4.89
N ALA A 741 26.82 -47.20 4.07
CA ALA A 741 27.77 -46.86 2.99
C ALA A 741 27.33 -47.27 1.56
N ALA A 742 27.50 -46.50 0.49
CA ALA A 742 28.37 -45.35 0.22
C ALA A 742 27.82 -44.47 -0.92
N ALA A 743 28.33 -43.24 -1.01
CA ALA A 743 28.10 -42.25 -2.07
C ALA A 743 28.59 -42.72 -3.46
N PRO A 744 28.06 -42.17 -4.57
CA PRO A 744 28.70 -42.27 -5.87
C PRO A 744 29.71 -41.11 -6.08
N THR A 745 30.96 -41.48 -6.37
CA THR A 745 32.09 -40.61 -6.69
C THR A 745 32.14 -40.20 -8.18
N PRO A 746 32.98 -39.20 -8.54
CA PRO A 746 32.94 -38.47 -9.82
C PRO A 746 33.63 -39.23 -10.97
N ALA A 747 33.07 -40.38 -11.36
CA ALA A 747 33.52 -41.17 -12.52
C ALA A 747 32.47 -41.28 -13.64
N THR A 748 31.29 -40.67 -13.47
CA THR A 748 30.22 -40.64 -14.48
C THR A 748 30.19 -39.34 -15.29
N ALA A 749 31.22 -38.49 -15.15
CA ALA A 749 31.37 -37.21 -15.85
C ALA A 749 32.37 -37.27 -17.05
N GLY A 750 32.83 -38.46 -17.44
CA GLY A 750 33.92 -38.64 -18.42
C GLY A 750 33.57 -39.26 -19.77
N MET A 751 32.31 -39.60 -20.06
CA MET A 751 31.98 -40.44 -21.23
C MET A 751 30.82 -39.96 -22.13
N ILE A 752 30.61 -38.64 -22.27
CA ILE A 752 29.91 -38.06 -23.44
C ILE A 752 30.66 -36.80 -23.92
N ALA A 753 31.99 -36.90 -23.98
CA ALA A 753 32.86 -35.89 -24.57
C ALA A 753 33.91 -36.59 -25.43
N ARG A 754 33.46 -37.17 -26.56
CA ARG A 754 34.28 -37.51 -27.73
C ARG A 754 33.34 -37.93 -28.86
N GLN A 755 33.50 -37.28 -30.02
CA GLN A 755 32.81 -37.49 -31.31
C GLN A 755 31.48 -36.74 -31.54
N ALA A 756 31.59 -35.44 -31.85
CA ALA A 756 31.01 -34.86 -33.07
C ALA A 756 31.56 -33.44 -33.25
N THR A 757 32.65 -33.33 -34.00
CA THR A 757 33.15 -32.08 -34.56
C THR A 757 32.31 -31.70 -35.78
N SER A 758 31.55 -30.62 -35.68
CA SER A 758 31.09 -29.85 -36.85
C SER A 758 31.00 -28.38 -36.47
N SER A 759 31.93 -27.60 -37.01
CA SER A 759 31.98 -26.15 -36.96
C SER A 759 30.79 -25.52 -37.68
N VAL A 760 29.98 -24.72 -36.98
CA VAL A 760 29.07 -23.73 -37.59
C VAL A 760 29.08 -22.46 -36.72
N ASN A 761 29.20 -21.32 -37.39
CA ASN A 761 29.45 -19.99 -36.85
C ASN A 761 28.38 -19.50 -35.85
N LEU A 762 28.86 -18.81 -34.79
CA LEU A 762 28.07 -18.03 -33.85
C LEU A 762 27.50 -16.78 -34.55
N PRO A 763 26.19 -16.47 -34.47
CA PRO A 763 25.72 -15.12 -34.69
C PRO A 763 26.15 -14.25 -33.50
N GLN A 764 26.95 -13.24 -33.82
CA GLN A 764 27.35 -12.16 -32.92
C GLN A 764 26.09 -11.45 -32.40
N THR A 765 25.81 -11.56 -31.11
CA THR A 765 24.81 -10.71 -30.46
C THR A 765 25.35 -9.29 -30.41
N ALA A 766 24.64 -8.37 -31.05
CA ALA A 766 24.93 -6.94 -31.09
C ALA A 766 25.08 -6.39 -29.66
N THR A 767 26.31 -6.06 -29.28
CA THR A 767 26.57 -5.16 -28.16
C THR A 767 26.25 -3.74 -28.64
N PRO A 768 25.88 -2.77 -27.77
CA PRO A 768 25.70 -1.36 -28.14
C PRO A 768 26.98 -0.68 -28.66
N ALA A 769 28.04 -1.46 -28.93
CA ALA A 769 29.30 -1.04 -29.52
C ALA A 769 29.10 -0.33 -30.86
N GLU A 770 28.23 -0.80 -31.77
CA GLU A 770 28.03 -0.12 -33.05
C GLU A 770 27.37 1.26 -32.88
N ARG A 771 26.40 1.38 -31.97
CA ARG A 771 25.79 2.68 -31.62
C ARG A 771 26.83 3.62 -30.99
N ASN A 772 27.65 3.11 -30.08
CA ASN A 772 28.68 3.90 -29.40
C ASN A 772 29.88 4.22 -30.32
N ILE A 773 30.21 3.35 -31.28
CA ILE A 773 31.20 3.57 -32.33
C ILE A 773 30.69 4.63 -33.30
N MET A 774 29.41 4.60 -33.69
CA MET A 774 28.81 5.63 -34.54
C MET A 774 28.71 6.98 -33.84
N ILE A 775 28.36 7.01 -32.55
CA ILE A 775 28.40 8.23 -31.73
C ILE A 775 29.85 8.74 -31.59
N GLY A 776 30.81 7.84 -31.33
CA GLY A 776 32.23 8.18 -31.25
C GLY A 776 32.81 8.70 -32.57
N LEU A 777 32.47 8.08 -33.70
CA LEU A 777 32.83 8.53 -35.04
C LEU A 777 32.19 9.88 -35.37
N ALA A 778 30.92 10.10 -35.00
CA ALA A 778 30.25 11.38 -35.18
C ALA A 778 30.92 12.51 -34.37
N LEU A 779 31.31 12.23 -33.12
CA LEU A 779 32.04 13.18 -32.27
C LEU A 779 33.46 13.44 -32.78
N LEU A 780 34.16 12.42 -33.29
CA LEU A 780 35.47 12.58 -33.93
C LEU A 780 35.38 13.41 -35.21
N LEU A 781 34.34 13.20 -36.01
CA LEU A 781 34.12 13.93 -37.25
C LEU A 781 33.74 15.39 -36.95
N LEU A 782 32.93 15.64 -35.92
CA LEU A 782 32.64 16.98 -35.40
C LEU A 782 33.93 17.68 -34.91
N ALA A 783 34.76 16.97 -34.14
CA ALA A 783 36.03 17.50 -33.65
C ALA A 783 37.01 17.80 -34.80
N ALA A 784 37.07 16.95 -35.83
CA ALA A 784 37.87 17.18 -37.03
C ALA A 784 37.39 18.42 -37.80
N ILE A 785 36.07 18.58 -37.96
CA ILE A 785 35.47 19.77 -38.59
C ILE A 785 35.82 21.04 -37.81
N ILE A 786 35.70 21.02 -36.48
CA ILE A 786 36.06 22.16 -35.62
C ILE A 786 37.56 22.48 -35.73
N THR A 787 38.40 21.45 -35.77
CA THR A 787 39.86 21.63 -35.89
C THR A 787 40.24 22.22 -37.24
N VAL A 788 39.62 21.76 -38.33
CA VAL A 788 39.80 22.32 -39.68
C VAL A 788 39.30 23.77 -39.73
N LEU A 789 38.16 24.08 -39.11
CA LEU A 789 37.65 25.45 -38.94
C LEU A 789 38.63 26.34 -38.16
N MET A 790 39.23 25.84 -37.09
CA MET A 790 40.23 26.58 -36.31
C MET A 790 41.54 26.78 -37.09
N MET A 791 42.01 25.79 -37.85
CA MET A 791 43.19 25.91 -38.70
C MET A 791 42.98 26.88 -39.86
N LEU A 792 41.80 26.85 -40.48
CA LEU A 792 41.42 27.80 -41.55
C LEU A 792 41.24 29.21 -40.99
N ARG A 793 40.64 29.36 -39.80
CA ARG A 793 40.58 30.66 -39.10
C ARG A 793 41.98 31.18 -38.78
N ARG A 794 42.92 30.33 -38.34
CA ARG A 794 44.32 30.71 -38.15
C ARG A 794 45.06 31.07 -39.44
N ARG A 795 44.75 30.45 -40.58
CA ARG A 795 45.35 30.81 -41.88
C ARG A 795 44.76 32.08 -42.49
N VAL A 796 43.51 32.42 -42.18
CA VAL A 796 42.82 33.61 -42.70
C VAL A 796 43.05 34.84 -41.83
N PHE A 797 43.23 34.67 -40.51
CA PHE A 797 43.48 35.77 -39.57
C PHE A 797 44.93 35.80 -39.03
N GLY A 798 45.79 34.88 -39.44
CA GLY A 798 47.20 34.78 -39.07
C GLY A 798 48.12 35.09 -40.25
N ARG A 799 47.98 36.28 -40.82
CA ARG A 799 49.04 37.03 -41.50
C ARG A 799 48.68 38.51 -41.53
#